data_AF-A0A3G7YDX7-F1
#
_entry.id   AF-A0A3G7YDX7-F1
#
_cell.length_a   1.000
_cell.length_b   1.000
_cell.length_c   1.000
_cell.angle_alpha   90.00
_cell.angle_beta   90.00
_cell.angle_gamma   90.00
#
_symmetry.space_group_name_H-M   'P 1'
#
loop_
_entity.id
_entity.type
_entity.pdbx_description
1 polymer ?
#
loop_
_entity_poly.entity_id
_entity_poly.type
_entity_poly.pdbx_seq_one_letter_code
_entity_poly.pdbx_strand_id
1 'polypeptide(L)'
;MFVEAAKVAPTVETELPYPIIQYAENNSLLYPIKAIDGTTATLTLPANATNVMFYMAIKDQDEPSFKPVSVENGVDVVDISAQDISYCIGHTVLFRYTANAGGRALESLTLELEVQQIREEDLVVSRPVFVHARNEWNTWYLRMHEFLGNESVAIQAWPMISPGQRLFVAVAGNQHVAPYRFIWVALDHVVQPHEARPEQIFRFPLSRAWLSRLEDYSAITVHMGVIWDKSAPVFPQPDDPLLENPLPVNAEDFHLRTTSLLLVDPEQELRPPHLRESVELPPGQWQVNPTNTVNGGHAIVNYDGMFEGDHVCAYASGPDYGPVALGCKDVKKGETSLSFDVAPDIFAALFKESLTLNYNLQFNSYQPQSSPNRQIKVLAPQLTTPDIKEATVGVVDLSTFKNDAKGVVPPWEYAKEGDCCWMWGCGKNKSGKDYKFDILHAQPLNAQWLVNGVDTPILRRELKSLADCTDFELHFAASFNGKCDFNSAMKFPVQSFTIQQEHPVLKPPTVTEAVGGELTGWNAREGANVEVHHPDNEPNQKLAAQWCGPDGSCVSLPLKPGTNSPFIFLASRQLVIEGINKQISITYSVENACKQTFSDALKLNVSVPVKERRPRPMVRQATPQQEKCILDLRTFDDEPEVFIKTSDPEIKWAWWFILEGQISYMTCTGVDDDNEPHTVTIMHRAPIEAGDLYKLSRKIPRADLEKFKDKSFIEFKFKCTTDKSLLESDALEFQSLKLQFRKRYRQMANFNSQTLEGWEVGTGAPDPRDISFEPQLDGFAVKNYTYSKRNVGPILQKTFTDLEPHHTYKFTVRVRRFNTANPTPKLLLRKDSQAKTPELELIDTAWHTLSFTFVAPEAKPVLLDIYSNEMDERGTGNDYLMDDFLVEEL
;
A
#
# COMPACT_ATOMS: atom_id res chain seq x y z
N MET A 1 139.42 50.17 -34.96
CA MET A 1 139.23 50.07 -36.42
C MET A 1 137.78 49.60 -36.63
N PHE A 2 136.94 50.52 -37.10
CA PHE A 2 135.56 50.44 -37.63
C PHE A 2 134.51 49.48 -37.00
N VAL A 3 133.52 49.99 -36.23
CA VAL A 3 132.13 50.49 -36.54
C VAL A 3 131.08 49.34 -36.50
N GLU A 4 130.25 49.20 -35.46
CA GLU A 4 128.86 49.75 -35.26
C GLU A 4 127.83 49.06 -36.20
N ALA A 5 126.75 48.39 -35.77
CA ALA A 5 125.72 48.77 -34.80
C ALA A 5 125.16 47.56 -34.02
N ALA A 6 124.83 47.78 -32.73
CA ALA A 6 124.18 46.78 -31.88
C ALA A 6 122.66 47.03 -31.80
N LYS A 7 121.90 45.94 -32.01
CA LYS A 7 120.44 45.82 -31.96
C LYS A 7 119.83 46.42 -30.68
N VAL A 8 118.79 47.24 -30.88
CA VAL A 8 117.81 47.61 -29.85
C VAL A 8 116.86 46.42 -29.61
N ALA A 9 116.60 46.10 -28.35
CA ALA A 9 115.60 45.12 -27.91
C ALA A 9 114.18 45.70 -27.97
N PRO A 10 113.13 44.92 -28.29
CA PRO A 10 111.78 45.44 -28.40
C PRO A 10 111.18 45.78 -27.02
N THR A 11 110.44 46.88 -27.02
CA THR A 11 109.55 47.37 -25.95
C THR A 11 108.49 46.34 -25.57
N VAL A 12 108.21 46.23 -24.27
CA VAL A 12 107.17 45.39 -23.69
C VAL A 12 105.81 46.06 -23.90
N GLU A 13 104.97 45.52 -24.80
CA GLU A 13 103.55 45.88 -24.87
C GLU A 13 102.82 45.27 -23.67
N THR A 14 102.14 46.11 -22.87
CA THR A 14 101.39 45.70 -21.68
C THR A 14 99.92 45.38 -21.97
N GLU A 15 99.39 45.75 -23.14
CA GLU A 15 97.97 45.56 -23.53
C GLU A 15 97.88 45.19 -25.02
N LEU A 16 96.92 44.33 -25.38
CA LEU A 16 96.67 43.93 -26.78
C LEU A 16 95.73 44.93 -27.48
N PRO A 17 95.82 45.12 -28.81
CA PRO A 17 94.85 45.92 -29.55
C PRO A 17 93.42 45.37 -29.41
N TYR A 18 92.41 46.24 -29.53
CA TYR A 18 91.01 45.80 -29.56
C TYR A 18 90.72 44.93 -30.80
N PRO A 19 89.69 44.05 -30.75
CA PRO A 19 89.30 43.24 -31.90
C PRO A 19 88.79 44.10 -33.05
N ILE A 20 89.01 43.67 -34.29
CA ILE A 20 88.47 44.31 -35.50
C ILE A 20 87.25 43.52 -35.97
N ILE A 21 86.08 44.13 -35.93
CA ILE A 21 84.81 43.51 -36.31
C ILE A 21 84.57 43.67 -37.82
N GLN A 22 84.35 42.56 -38.50
CA GLN A 22 84.04 42.54 -39.92
C GLN A 22 82.71 43.29 -40.17
N TYR A 23 82.65 44.01 -41.30
CA TYR A 23 81.54 44.89 -41.69
C TYR A 23 81.34 46.16 -40.86
N ALA A 24 82.05 46.33 -39.74
CA ALA A 24 82.01 47.55 -38.95
C ALA A 24 82.74 48.70 -39.66
N GLU A 25 82.07 49.83 -39.84
CA GLU A 25 82.66 51.02 -40.43
C GLU A 25 83.57 51.71 -39.40
N ASN A 26 84.82 51.94 -39.79
CA ASN A 26 85.89 52.46 -38.91
C ASN A 26 86.06 51.67 -37.60
N ASN A 27 85.62 50.41 -37.57
CA ASN A 27 85.55 49.56 -36.39
C ASN A 27 84.75 50.14 -35.21
N SER A 28 83.81 51.06 -35.43
CA SER A 28 83.02 51.69 -34.36
C SER A 28 81.51 51.58 -34.55
N LEU A 29 81.06 51.28 -35.77
CA LEU A 29 79.64 51.27 -36.14
C LEU A 29 79.31 50.06 -37.02
N LEU A 30 78.38 49.21 -36.58
CA LEU A 30 77.90 48.06 -37.35
C LEU A 30 76.45 48.27 -37.77
N TYR A 31 76.20 48.25 -39.08
CA TYR A 31 74.84 48.12 -39.59
C TYR A 31 74.43 46.64 -39.59
N PRO A 32 73.42 46.21 -38.80
CA PRO A 32 73.17 44.78 -38.51
C PRO A 32 72.93 43.92 -39.75
N ILE A 33 72.24 44.47 -40.76
CA ILE A 33 71.91 43.74 -41.99
C ILE A 33 73.16 43.29 -42.77
N LYS A 34 74.30 44.02 -42.65
CA LYS A 34 75.56 43.55 -43.25
C LYS A 34 76.10 42.28 -42.60
N ALA A 35 75.65 41.96 -41.39
CA ALA A 35 75.98 40.78 -40.60
C ALA A 35 74.76 39.85 -40.40
N ILE A 36 73.81 39.85 -41.34
CA ILE A 36 72.58 39.05 -41.25
C ILE A 36 72.84 37.54 -41.13
N ASP A 37 73.94 37.06 -41.71
CA ASP A 37 74.41 35.67 -41.63
C ASP A 37 75.50 35.46 -40.54
N GLY A 38 75.76 36.48 -39.72
CA GLY A 38 76.85 36.55 -38.75
C GLY A 38 77.98 37.48 -39.20
N THR A 39 78.95 37.68 -38.31
CA THR A 39 80.17 38.45 -38.58
C THR A 39 81.37 37.79 -37.92
N THR A 40 82.56 38.34 -38.10
CA THR A 40 83.78 37.84 -37.46
C THR A 40 84.52 38.95 -36.71
N ALA A 41 85.23 38.57 -35.66
CA ALA A 41 86.17 39.43 -34.94
C ALA A 41 87.60 38.95 -35.21
N THR A 42 88.40 39.79 -35.86
CA THR A 42 89.84 39.55 -36.05
C THR A 42 90.61 40.06 -34.83
N LEU A 43 91.38 39.16 -34.21
CA LEU A 43 92.19 39.39 -33.02
C LEU A 43 93.64 39.63 -33.43
N THR A 44 94.34 40.54 -32.75
CA THR A 44 95.79 40.69 -32.93
C THR A 44 96.49 39.89 -31.84
N LEU A 45 97.02 38.71 -32.18
CA LEU A 45 97.60 37.77 -31.22
C LEU A 45 99.15 37.74 -31.28
N PRO A 46 99.84 37.69 -30.13
CA PRO A 46 101.28 37.44 -30.09
C PRO A 46 101.66 36.03 -30.59
N ALA A 47 102.90 35.85 -31.04
CA ALA A 47 103.41 34.53 -31.42
C ALA A 47 103.32 33.53 -30.26
N ASN A 48 102.79 32.33 -30.53
CA ASN A 48 102.52 31.27 -29.54
C ASN A 48 101.46 31.62 -28.48
N ALA A 49 100.50 32.49 -28.78
CA ALA A 49 99.34 32.72 -27.92
C ALA A 49 98.55 31.41 -27.69
N THR A 50 98.16 31.18 -26.45
CA THR A 50 97.35 30.03 -26.01
C THR A 50 96.23 30.48 -25.08
N ASN A 51 95.21 29.65 -24.86
CA ASN A 51 94.07 29.96 -23.97
C ASN A 51 93.40 31.30 -24.32
N VAL A 52 93.09 31.48 -25.60
CA VAL A 52 92.49 32.71 -26.11
C VAL A 52 90.98 32.67 -25.85
N MET A 53 90.45 33.69 -25.19
CA MET A 53 89.03 33.82 -24.87
C MET A 53 88.51 35.15 -25.40
N PHE A 54 87.40 35.11 -26.14
CA PHE A 54 86.70 36.29 -26.65
C PHE A 54 85.45 36.56 -25.80
N TYR A 55 85.20 37.83 -25.51
CA TYR A 55 84.12 38.31 -24.66
C TYR A 55 83.31 39.37 -25.39
N MET A 56 82.00 39.28 -25.21
CA MET A 56 81.01 40.23 -25.72
C MET A 56 79.99 40.53 -24.63
N ALA A 57 79.59 41.79 -24.51
CA ALA A 57 78.54 42.23 -23.59
C ALA A 57 77.88 43.50 -24.14
N ILE A 58 76.62 43.74 -23.81
CA ILE A 58 76.00 45.04 -24.06
C ILE A 58 76.40 45.99 -22.93
N LYS A 59 76.76 47.23 -23.30
CA LYS A 59 77.19 48.26 -22.34
C LYS A 59 76.04 48.58 -21.38
N ASP A 60 76.36 48.63 -20.08
CA ASP A 60 75.44 48.95 -18.99
C ASP A 60 74.21 48.01 -18.85
N GLN A 61 74.31 46.77 -19.33
CA GLN A 61 73.21 45.80 -19.34
C GLN A 61 73.68 44.37 -19.02
N ASP A 62 72.99 43.69 -18.09
CA ASP A 62 73.37 42.35 -17.63
C ASP A 62 72.86 41.21 -18.54
N GLU A 63 71.71 41.40 -19.20
CA GLU A 63 71.07 40.40 -20.07
C GLU A 63 70.70 41.06 -21.41
N PRO A 64 70.94 40.42 -22.57
CA PRO A 64 71.32 39.03 -22.74
C PRO A 64 72.80 38.80 -22.43
N SER A 65 73.06 37.76 -21.65
CA SER A 65 74.43 37.32 -21.36
C SER A 65 75.01 36.49 -22.50
N PHE A 66 76.17 36.88 -23.00
CA PHE A 66 76.90 36.14 -24.04
C PHE A 66 78.00 35.29 -23.41
N LYS A 67 78.06 34.00 -23.78
CA LYS A 67 79.08 33.10 -23.26
C LYS A 67 80.44 33.43 -23.88
N PRO A 68 81.53 33.52 -23.09
CA PRO A 68 82.86 33.69 -23.63
C PRO A 68 83.21 32.56 -24.62
N VAL A 69 83.79 32.92 -25.76
CA VAL A 69 84.15 31.98 -26.83
C VAL A 69 85.63 31.60 -26.69
N SER A 70 85.92 30.31 -26.56
CA SER A 70 87.30 29.80 -26.59
C SER A 70 87.78 29.71 -28.03
N VAL A 71 88.93 30.32 -28.32
CA VAL A 71 89.52 30.34 -29.66
C VAL A 71 90.68 29.34 -29.73
N GLU A 72 90.72 28.53 -30.80
CA GLU A 72 91.77 27.52 -30.97
C GLU A 72 93.17 28.15 -31.09
N ASN A 73 94.20 27.45 -30.60
CA ASN A 73 95.57 27.95 -30.62
C ASN A 73 96.04 28.18 -32.06
N GLY A 74 96.47 29.40 -32.38
CA GLY A 74 96.92 29.79 -33.72
C GLY A 74 95.81 30.30 -34.65
N VAL A 75 94.55 30.36 -34.18
CA VAL A 75 93.44 31.02 -34.87
C VAL A 75 93.28 32.43 -34.29
N ASP A 76 93.19 33.42 -35.17
CA ASP A 76 93.07 34.83 -34.84
C ASP A 76 91.74 35.45 -35.31
N VAL A 77 90.77 34.62 -35.71
CA VAL A 77 89.43 35.04 -36.13
C VAL A 77 88.38 34.30 -35.32
N VAL A 78 87.38 35.02 -34.81
CA VAL A 78 86.27 34.48 -34.02
C VAL A 78 84.95 34.75 -34.72
N ASP A 79 84.16 33.72 -34.95
CA ASP A 79 82.80 33.86 -35.49
C ASP A 79 81.86 34.41 -34.41
N ILE A 80 81.06 35.42 -34.77
CA ILE A 80 79.97 35.97 -33.96
C ILE A 80 78.67 35.64 -34.69
N SER A 81 77.77 34.94 -34.00
CA SER A 81 76.55 34.44 -34.62
C SER A 81 75.59 35.57 -35.00
N ALA A 82 74.80 35.37 -36.07
CA ALA A 82 73.72 36.29 -36.45
C ALA A 82 72.73 36.56 -35.31
N GLN A 83 72.47 35.54 -34.49
CA GLN A 83 71.58 35.63 -33.32
C GLN A 83 72.17 36.56 -32.25
N ASP A 84 73.46 36.45 -31.98
CA ASP A 84 74.12 37.32 -31.00
C ASP A 84 74.13 38.78 -31.45
N ILE A 85 74.42 39.03 -32.75
CA ILE A 85 74.32 40.38 -33.32
C ILE A 85 72.88 40.89 -33.30
N SER A 86 71.90 40.03 -33.57
CA SER A 86 70.48 40.38 -33.50
C SER A 86 70.07 40.91 -32.13
N TYR A 87 70.53 40.25 -31.06
CA TYR A 87 70.29 40.70 -29.70
C TYR A 87 71.00 42.00 -29.32
N CYS A 88 71.98 42.43 -30.12
CA CYS A 88 72.70 43.67 -29.91
C CYS A 88 72.10 44.88 -30.67
N ILE A 89 71.09 44.68 -31.51
CA ILE A 89 70.50 45.75 -32.33
C ILE A 89 69.98 46.90 -31.45
N GLY A 90 70.43 48.12 -31.76
CA GLY A 90 70.09 49.33 -31.00
C GLY A 90 70.96 49.58 -29.77
N HIS A 91 72.01 48.78 -29.55
CA HIS A 91 72.87 48.88 -28.38
C HIS A 91 74.35 49.16 -28.73
N THR A 92 75.07 49.72 -27.75
CA THR A 92 76.54 49.70 -27.75
C THR A 92 77.05 48.39 -27.16
N VAL A 93 77.89 47.69 -27.90
CA VAL A 93 78.45 46.38 -27.55
C VAL A 93 79.93 46.53 -27.21
N LEU A 94 80.34 45.88 -26.14
CA LEU A 94 81.70 45.81 -25.64
C LEU A 94 82.35 44.51 -26.11
N PHE A 95 83.40 44.61 -26.92
CA PHE A 95 84.19 43.47 -27.37
C PHE A 95 85.61 43.52 -26.80
N ARG A 96 86.07 42.40 -26.22
CA ARG A 96 87.45 42.26 -25.74
C ARG A 96 87.89 40.80 -25.80
N TYR A 97 89.19 40.56 -25.71
CA TYR A 97 89.73 39.21 -25.63
C TYR A 97 90.93 39.11 -24.70
N THR A 98 91.18 37.92 -24.19
CA THR A 98 92.37 37.60 -23.39
C THR A 98 93.18 36.51 -24.07
N ALA A 99 94.50 36.52 -23.91
CA ALA A 99 95.39 35.48 -24.42
C ALA A 99 96.57 35.25 -23.46
N ASN A 100 97.06 34.02 -23.38
CA ASN A 100 98.30 33.70 -22.67
C ASN A 100 99.48 33.63 -23.65
N ALA A 101 100.48 34.48 -23.46
CA ALA A 101 101.72 34.47 -24.24
C ALA A 101 102.93 34.57 -23.30
N GLY A 102 103.95 33.73 -23.51
CA GLY A 102 105.18 33.74 -22.71
C GLY A 102 104.98 33.51 -21.20
N GLY A 103 103.92 32.79 -20.80
CA GLY A 103 103.57 32.55 -19.40
C GLY A 103 102.84 33.70 -18.69
N ARG A 104 102.40 34.73 -19.43
CA ARG A 104 101.61 35.86 -18.90
C ARG A 104 100.23 35.89 -19.54
N ALA A 105 99.21 36.22 -18.75
CA ALA A 105 97.89 36.58 -19.24
C ALA A 105 97.91 38.03 -19.73
N LEU A 106 97.46 38.23 -20.96
CA LEU A 106 97.32 39.53 -21.61
C LEU A 106 95.84 39.75 -21.92
N GLU A 107 95.41 41.00 -21.83
CA GLU A 107 94.05 41.44 -22.13
C GLU A 107 94.10 42.51 -23.24
N SER A 108 93.09 42.52 -24.09
CA SER A 108 92.93 43.55 -25.10
C SER A 108 92.31 44.82 -24.54
N LEU A 109 92.51 45.93 -25.24
CA LEU A 109 91.62 47.08 -25.12
C LEU A 109 90.17 46.65 -25.43
N THR A 110 89.21 47.27 -24.75
CA THR A 110 87.78 47.06 -25.02
C THR A 110 87.37 47.92 -26.21
N LEU A 111 86.82 47.28 -27.24
CA LEU A 111 86.11 47.99 -28.30
C LEU A 111 84.70 48.31 -27.83
N GLU A 112 84.31 49.58 -27.88
CA GLU A 112 82.90 49.97 -27.85
C GLU A 112 82.42 50.15 -29.30
N LEU A 113 81.47 49.31 -29.72
CA LEU A 113 80.92 49.34 -31.06
C LEU A 113 79.41 49.54 -30.99
N GLU A 114 78.88 50.51 -31.72
CA GLU A 114 77.43 50.72 -31.83
C GLU A 114 76.84 49.80 -32.89
N VAL A 115 75.91 48.93 -32.50
CA VAL A 115 75.10 48.15 -33.42
C VAL A 115 73.81 48.94 -33.67
N GLN A 116 73.66 49.44 -34.89
CA GLN A 116 72.56 50.34 -35.23
C GLN A 116 71.20 49.63 -35.18
N GLN A 117 70.13 50.41 -35.08
CA GLN A 117 68.78 49.94 -35.42
C GLN A 117 68.68 49.58 -36.92
N ILE A 118 67.68 48.78 -37.29
CA ILE A 118 67.45 48.42 -38.69
C ILE A 118 66.76 49.60 -39.38
N ARG A 119 67.17 49.91 -40.61
CA ARG A 119 66.55 51.02 -41.35
C ARG A 119 65.17 50.60 -41.85
N GLU A 120 64.26 51.57 -41.91
CA GLU A 120 62.89 51.36 -42.41
C GLU A 120 62.84 50.68 -43.79
N GLU A 121 63.78 51.00 -44.71
CA GLU A 121 63.85 50.36 -46.03
C GLU A 121 64.01 48.82 -45.97
N ASP A 122 64.67 48.30 -44.94
CA ASP A 122 64.89 46.87 -44.73
C ASP A 122 63.76 46.24 -43.88
N LEU A 123 63.00 47.05 -43.13
CA LEU A 123 61.83 46.63 -42.35
C LEU A 123 60.53 46.58 -43.16
N VAL A 124 60.52 47.06 -44.40
CA VAL A 124 59.32 47.13 -45.25
C VAL A 124 58.60 45.80 -45.41
N VAL A 125 59.33 44.68 -45.37
CA VAL A 125 58.77 43.32 -45.45
C VAL A 125 57.87 42.99 -44.26
N SER A 126 58.14 43.59 -43.10
CA SER A 126 57.42 43.37 -41.84
C SER A 126 56.33 44.39 -41.58
N ARG A 127 56.05 45.26 -42.55
CA ARG A 127 54.95 46.22 -42.42
C ARG A 127 53.65 45.48 -42.08
N PRO A 128 53.00 45.80 -40.95
CA PRO A 128 51.73 45.17 -40.59
C PRO A 128 50.66 45.52 -41.62
N VAL A 129 49.82 44.55 -42.01
CA VAL A 129 48.70 44.76 -42.94
C VAL A 129 47.40 44.19 -42.38
N PHE A 130 46.28 44.86 -42.64
CA PHE A 130 44.95 44.28 -42.45
C PHE A 130 44.65 43.31 -43.60
N VAL A 131 44.28 42.07 -43.30
CA VAL A 131 44.08 41.01 -44.30
C VAL A 131 42.97 41.35 -45.31
N HIS A 132 41.90 42.01 -44.85
CA HIS A 132 40.80 42.41 -45.74
C HIS A 132 40.93 43.83 -46.30
N ALA A 133 42.00 44.58 -45.99
CA ALA A 133 42.17 45.89 -46.61
C ALA A 133 42.50 45.77 -48.12
N ARG A 134 41.95 46.68 -48.92
CA ARG A 134 42.14 46.74 -50.38
C ARG A 134 42.57 48.14 -50.81
N ASN A 135 43.52 48.23 -51.72
CA ASN A 135 43.95 49.51 -52.28
C ASN A 135 43.05 49.89 -53.47
N GLU A 136 42.39 51.04 -53.37
CA GLU A 136 41.58 51.62 -54.44
C GLU A 136 41.99 53.09 -54.60
N TRP A 137 42.43 53.47 -55.80
CA TRP A 137 42.87 54.83 -56.13
C TRP A 137 43.86 55.41 -55.10
N ASN A 138 44.89 54.64 -54.75
CA ASN A 138 45.93 54.99 -53.77
C ASN A 138 45.45 55.13 -52.31
N THR A 139 44.22 54.72 -51.99
CA THR A 139 43.71 54.67 -50.61
C THR A 139 43.48 53.21 -50.22
N TRP A 140 44.00 52.80 -49.06
CA TRP A 140 43.66 51.49 -48.50
C TRP A 140 42.34 51.60 -47.76
N TYR A 141 41.35 50.80 -48.15
CA TYR A 141 40.06 50.74 -47.50
C TYR A 141 39.94 49.45 -46.68
N LEU A 142 39.44 49.56 -45.46
CA LEU A 142 38.97 48.44 -44.66
C LEU A 142 37.45 48.54 -44.55
N ARG A 143 36.72 47.76 -45.35
CA ARG A 143 35.25 47.83 -45.45
C ARG A 143 34.63 46.67 -44.68
N MET A 144 34.07 46.94 -43.50
CA MET A 144 33.50 45.89 -42.64
C MET A 144 32.35 45.11 -43.30
N HIS A 145 31.64 45.72 -44.26
CA HIS A 145 30.55 45.11 -45.01
C HIS A 145 31.02 44.04 -46.03
N GLU A 146 32.32 43.94 -46.32
CA GLU A 146 32.88 43.02 -47.32
C GLU A 146 33.47 41.74 -46.72
N PHE A 147 33.52 41.63 -45.38
CA PHE A 147 34.00 40.46 -44.67
C PHE A 147 33.19 40.18 -43.40
N LEU A 148 33.14 38.91 -43.01
CA LEU A 148 32.43 38.45 -41.81
C LEU A 148 33.41 38.24 -40.65
N GLY A 149 32.92 38.48 -39.43
CA GLY A 149 33.70 38.27 -38.21
C GLY A 149 34.82 39.29 -38.00
N ASN A 150 35.81 38.88 -37.18
CA ASN A 150 36.96 39.69 -36.80
C ASN A 150 37.91 39.93 -37.98
N GLU A 151 38.55 41.10 -37.98
CA GLU A 151 39.67 41.38 -38.88
C GLU A 151 40.94 40.64 -38.40
N SER A 152 41.97 40.53 -39.25
CA SER A 152 43.27 39.99 -38.87
C SER A 152 44.39 40.93 -39.27
N VAL A 153 45.26 41.27 -38.31
CA VAL A 153 46.52 41.97 -38.56
C VAL A 153 47.59 40.92 -38.88
N ALA A 154 48.15 40.97 -40.08
CA ALA A 154 49.21 40.07 -40.53
C ALA A 154 50.56 40.81 -40.59
N ILE A 155 51.60 40.18 -40.04
CA ILE A 155 52.97 40.70 -40.00
C ILE A 155 53.91 39.58 -40.45
N GLN A 156 54.69 39.80 -41.49
CA GLN A 156 55.80 38.89 -41.81
C GLN A 156 56.97 39.15 -40.86
N ALA A 157 57.64 38.07 -40.44
CA ALA A 157 58.80 38.14 -39.56
C ALA A 157 59.87 39.10 -40.09
N TRP A 158 60.46 39.85 -39.17
CA TRP A 158 61.44 40.88 -39.48
C TRP A 158 62.84 40.30 -39.72
N PRO A 159 63.69 41.04 -40.47
CA PRO A 159 65.08 40.64 -40.64
C PRO A 159 65.75 40.44 -39.27
N MET A 160 66.60 39.43 -39.18
CA MET A 160 67.28 39.06 -37.92
C MET A 160 66.32 38.67 -36.78
N ILE A 161 65.12 38.18 -37.07
CA ILE A 161 64.24 37.59 -36.04
C ILE A 161 64.98 36.48 -35.27
N SER A 162 64.87 36.49 -33.95
CA SER A 162 65.51 35.52 -33.07
C SER A 162 64.59 35.13 -31.90
N PRO A 163 64.70 33.90 -31.36
CA PRO A 163 63.87 33.47 -30.23
C PRO A 163 64.06 34.38 -29.02
N GLY A 164 62.99 34.66 -28.28
CA GLY A 164 63.00 35.50 -27.09
C GLY A 164 62.88 37.00 -27.35
N GLN A 165 62.97 37.46 -28.59
CA GLN A 165 62.56 38.83 -28.96
C GLN A 165 61.08 39.04 -28.60
N ARG A 166 60.68 40.29 -28.34
CA ARG A 166 59.32 40.60 -27.89
C ARG A 166 58.63 41.52 -28.87
N LEU A 167 57.48 41.07 -29.37
CA LEU A 167 56.65 41.77 -30.34
C LEU A 167 55.48 42.48 -29.66
N PHE A 168 55.27 43.73 -30.04
CA PHE A 168 54.16 44.57 -29.59
C PHE A 168 53.40 45.07 -30.81
N VAL A 169 52.08 44.86 -30.81
CA VAL A 169 51.20 45.28 -31.92
C VAL A 169 49.93 45.91 -31.35
N ALA A 170 49.77 47.20 -31.60
CA ALA A 170 48.59 47.98 -31.24
C ALA A 170 47.90 48.51 -32.49
N VAL A 171 46.58 48.57 -32.47
CA VAL A 171 45.79 49.20 -33.54
C VAL A 171 45.17 50.47 -32.99
N ALA A 172 45.43 51.58 -33.67
CA ALA A 172 44.89 52.90 -33.38
C ALA A 172 43.69 53.19 -34.30
N GLY A 173 42.58 53.63 -33.73
CA GLY A 173 41.40 54.13 -34.44
C GLY A 173 40.99 55.51 -33.93
N ASN A 174 40.13 56.20 -34.68
CA ASN A 174 39.69 57.58 -34.41
C ASN A 174 40.86 58.54 -34.20
N GLN A 175 41.90 58.44 -35.03
CA GLN A 175 43.12 59.25 -34.88
C GLN A 175 42.92 60.76 -35.12
N HIS A 176 41.69 61.19 -35.41
CA HIS A 176 41.29 62.60 -35.45
C HIS A 176 40.80 63.14 -34.09
N VAL A 177 40.67 62.29 -33.06
CA VAL A 177 40.23 62.67 -31.70
C VAL A 177 41.24 62.20 -30.67
N ALA A 178 41.86 63.12 -29.92
CA ALA A 178 42.77 62.78 -28.82
C ALA A 178 42.01 62.56 -27.49
N PRO A 179 42.37 61.55 -26.68
CA PRO A 179 43.36 60.51 -26.99
C PRO A 179 42.80 59.50 -28.01
N TYR A 180 43.69 58.98 -28.87
CA TYR A 180 43.31 57.98 -29.86
C TYR A 180 42.78 56.71 -29.18
N ARG A 181 41.90 55.99 -29.87
CA ARG A 181 41.40 54.70 -29.36
C ARG A 181 42.38 53.61 -29.77
N PHE A 182 42.94 52.91 -28.78
CA PHE A 182 43.85 51.80 -29.01
C PHE A 182 43.24 50.46 -28.59
N ILE A 183 43.63 49.40 -29.30
CA ILE A 183 43.48 48.02 -28.88
C ILE A 183 44.79 47.27 -29.13
N TRP A 184 45.24 46.51 -28.13
CA TRP A 184 46.37 45.59 -28.29
C TRP A 184 45.88 44.32 -29.00
N VAL A 185 46.51 44.00 -30.12
CA VAL A 185 46.30 42.69 -30.80
C VAL A 185 47.46 41.73 -30.50
N ALA A 186 48.61 42.26 -30.08
CA ALA A 186 49.68 41.52 -29.42
C ALA A 186 50.35 42.41 -28.37
N LEU A 187 50.38 41.97 -27.11
CA LEU A 187 51.06 42.65 -26.00
C LEU A 187 52.12 41.71 -25.44
N ASP A 188 53.40 42.07 -25.58
CA ASP A 188 54.54 41.27 -25.10
C ASP A 188 54.58 39.83 -25.68
N HIS A 189 54.33 39.70 -26.99
CA HIS A 189 54.44 38.39 -27.66
C HIS A 189 55.91 37.98 -27.75
N VAL A 190 56.33 37.05 -26.89
CA VAL A 190 57.69 36.50 -26.90
C VAL A 190 57.84 35.52 -28.07
N VAL A 191 58.71 35.83 -29.02
CA VAL A 191 59.01 35.01 -30.19
C VAL A 191 59.52 33.64 -29.78
N GLN A 192 58.81 32.59 -30.18
CA GLN A 192 59.18 31.22 -29.90
C GLN A 192 60.22 30.68 -30.89
N PRO A 193 61.00 29.64 -30.54
CA PRO A 193 61.99 29.06 -31.45
C PRO A 193 61.47 28.65 -32.83
N HIS A 194 60.21 28.18 -32.92
CA HIS A 194 59.58 27.80 -34.18
C HIS A 194 59.01 28.99 -34.98
N GLU A 195 58.88 30.15 -34.35
CA GLU A 195 58.43 31.40 -34.98
C GLU A 195 59.62 32.22 -35.53
N ALA A 196 60.82 32.01 -35.00
CA ALA A 196 62.04 32.72 -35.40
C ALA A 196 62.60 32.24 -36.75
N ARG A 197 61.85 32.48 -37.83
CA ARG A 197 62.22 32.13 -39.21
C ARG A 197 61.69 33.17 -40.20
N PRO A 198 62.41 33.49 -41.29
CA PRO A 198 62.03 34.58 -42.20
C PRO A 198 60.65 34.47 -42.86
N GLU A 199 60.14 33.25 -43.04
CA GLU A 199 58.84 32.97 -43.65
C GLU A 199 57.66 33.02 -42.67
N GLN A 200 57.90 33.23 -41.37
CA GLN A 200 56.84 33.28 -40.37
C GLN A 200 55.91 34.46 -40.62
N ILE A 201 54.60 34.21 -40.58
CA ILE A 201 53.56 35.25 -40.62
C ILE A 201 52.78 35.20 -39.32
N PHE A 202 52.93 36.23 -38.50
CA PHE A 202 52.12 36.44 -37.31
C PHE A 202 50.74 36.94 -37.73
N ARG A 203 49.67 36.36 -37.16
CA ARG A 203 48.28 36.76 -37.42
C ARG A 203 47.57 37.00 -36.10
N PHE A 204 47.21 38.24 -35.85
CA PHE A 204 46.52 38.64 -34.63
C PHE A 204 45.09 39.07 -34.94
N PRO A 205 44.07 38.53 -34.24
CA PRO A 205 42.68 38.90 -34.47
C PRO A 205 42.40 40.32 -33.94
N LEU A 206 41.67 41.09 -34.73
CA LEU A 206 41.17 42.42 -34.38
C LEU A 206 39.64 42.37 -34.27
N SER A 207 39.12 42.69 -33.08
CA SER A 207 37.70 42.53 -32.76
C SER A 207 36.79 43.37 -33.66
N ARG A 208 35.80 42.72 -34.30
CA ARG A 208 34.74 43.39 -35.06
C ARG A 208 33.88 44.28 -34.15
N ALA A 209 33.62 43.83 -32.93
CA ALA A 209 32.85 44.59 -31.93
C ALA A 209 33.60 45.85 -31.46
N TRP A 210 34.94 45.85 -31.48
CA TRP A 210 35.73 47.06 -31.25
C TRP A 210 35.74 47.97 -32.48
N LEU A 211 35.91 47.41 -33.69
CA LEU A 211 35.90 48.17 -34.95
C LEU A 211 34.60 48.93 -35.19
N SER A 212 33.46 48.29 -34.92
CA SER A 212 32.11 48.88 -35.05
C SER A 212 31.86 50.09 -34.13
N ARG A 213 32.72 50.30 -33.13
CA ARG A 213 32.65 51.43 -32.21
C ARG A 213 33.52 52.61 -32.61
N LEU A 214 34.37 52.44 -33.62
CA LEU A 214 35.11 53.54 -34.21
C LEU A 214 34.17 54.43 -35.03
N GLU A 215 34.64 55.62 -35.37
CA GLU A 215 33.89 56.53 -36.24
C GLU A 215 34.02 56.08 -37.69
N ASP A 216 32.91 56.12 -38.40
CA ASP A 216 32.87 55.80 -39.83
C ASP A 216 33.73 56.80 -40.62
N TYR A 217 34.39 56.32 -41.68
CA TYR A 217 35.37 57.07 -42.48
C TYR A 217 36.55 57.64 -41.68
N SER A 218 36.90 57.04 -40.53
CA SER A 218 38.12 57.41 -39.79
C SER A 218 39.35 56.60 -40.18
N ALA A 219 40.54 57.11 -39.87
CA ALA A 219 41.80 56.40 -40.08
C ALA A 219 41.97 55.29 -39.03
N ILE A 220 42.41 54.11 -39.49
CA ILE A 220 42.85 52.99 -38.66
C ILE A 220 44.28 52.60 -39.01
N THR A 221 45.16 52.56 -38.02
CA THR A 221 46.61 52.38 -38.20
C THR A 221 47.14 51.29 -37.28
N VAL A 222 48.00 50.42 -37.80
CA VAL A 222 48.71 49.42 -36.98
C VAL A 222 50.08 49.95 -36.57
N HIS A 223 50.37 49.92 -35.27
CA HIS A 223 51.65 50.23 -34.65
C HIS A 223 52.35 48.93 -34.28
N MET A 224 53.62 48.80 -34.62
CA MET A 224 54.43 47.61 -34.34
C MET A 224 55.76 48.02 -33.74
N GLY A 225 56.20 47.32 -32.70
CA GLY A 225 57.54 47.48 -32.15
C GLY A 225 58.15 46.15 -31.71
N VAL A 226 59.47 46.07 -31.77
CA VAL A 226 60.25 44.89 -31.41
C VAL A 226 61.31 45.24 -30.37
N ILE A 227 61.37 44.47 -29.29
CA ILE A 227 62.52 44.46 -28.37
C ILE A 227 63.45 43.34 -28.80
N TRP A 228 64.66 43.72 -29.23
CA TRP A 228 65.64 42.83 -29.82
C TRP A 228 66.37 41.97 -28.79
N ASP A 229 66.75 42.57 -27.66
CA ASP A 229 67.65 42.02 -26.65
C ASP A 229 66.97 41.10 -25.62
N LYS A 230 65.65 40.86 -25.76
CA LYS A 230 64.80 40.04 -24.85
C LYS A 230 64.51 40.71 -23.50
N SER A 231 64.97 41.94 -23.27
CA SER A 231 64.72 42.70 -22.04
C SER A 231 63.22 42.89 -21.80
N ALA A 232 62.83 43.12 -20.55
CA ALA A 232 61.42 43.38 -20.24
C ALA A 232 60.95 44.71 -20.88
N PRO A 233 59.69 44.81 -21.33
CA PRO A 233 59.18 46.05 -21.90
C PRO A 233 59.12 47.17 -20.85
N VAL A 234 59.55 48.36 -21.26
CA VAL A 234 59.41 49.60 -20.50
C VAL A 234 58.30 50.43 -21.16
N PHE A 235 57.11 50.45 -20.58
CA PHE A 235 55.99 51.22 -21.13
C PHE A 235 56.13 52.72 -20.83
N PRO A 236 55.61 53.59 -21.71
CA PRO A 236 55.57 55.04 -21.46
C PRO A 236 54.68 55.36 -20.25
N GLN A 237 54.90 56.52 -19.61
CA GLN A 237 54.11 56.94 -18.45
C GLN A 237 52.65 57.22 -18.85
N PRO A 238 51.64 56.81 -18.05
CA PRO A 238 50.22 56.91 -18.41
C PRO A 238 49.68 58.33 -18.60
N ASP A 239 50.40 59.35 -18.13
CA ASP A 239 49.91 60.72 -17.97
C ASP A 239 50.35 61.66 -19.12
N ASP A 240 50.94 61.14 -20.20
CA ASP A 240 51.30 61.93 -21.38
C ASP A 240 50.08 62.11 -22.30
N PRO A 241 49.53 63.34 -22.41
CA PRO A 241 48.31 63.62 -23.19
C PRO A 241 48.50 63.46 -24.71
N LEU A 242 49.73 63.21 -25.17
CA LEU A 242 50.11 63.03 -26.58
C LEU A 242 50.66 61.63 -26.85
N LEU A 243 50.19 60.58 -26.16
CA LEU A 243 50.49 59.19 -26.49
C LEU A 243 49.90 58.80 -27.87
N GLU A 244 50.55 59.28 -28.94
CA GLU A 244 50.32 58.87 -30.32
C GLU A 244 50.78 57.42 -30.55
N ASN A 245 51.57 56.86 -29.61
CA ASN A 245 52.14 55.52 -29.72
C ASN A 245 52.23 54.81 -28.36
N PRO A 246 51.49 53.70 -28.12
CA PRO A 246 51.50 53.00 -26.83
C PRO A 246 52.63 51.97 -26.69
N LEU A 247 53.55 51.87 -27.67
CA LEU A 247 54.64 50.90 -27.70
C LEU A 247 55.66 51.13 -26.55
N PRO A 248 56.34 50.08 -26.07
CA PRO A 248 57.43 50.22 -25.10
C PRO A 248 58.55 51.13 -25.61
N VAL A 249 59.12 51.96 -24.74
CA VAL A 249 60.17 52.93 -25.10
C VAL A 249 61.51 52.27 -25.47
N ASN A 250 61.71 51.02 -25.06
CA ASN A 250 62.87 50.21 -25.40
C ASN A 250 62.62 49.28 -26.61
N ALA A 251 61.48 49.39 -27.27
CA ALA A 251 61.23 48.71 -28.54
C ALA A 251 61.64 49.62 -29.71
N GLU A 252 62.21 49.03 -30.77
CA GLU A 252 62.35 49.72 -32.04
C GLU A 252 60.96 49.87 -32.67
N ASP A 253 60.50 51.11 -32.85
CA ASP A 253 59.24 51.44 -33.52
C ASP A 253 59.40 51.28 -35.02
N PHE A 254 58.55 50.44 -35.62
CA PHE A 254 58.53 50.23 -37.06
C PHE A 254 57.59 51.29 -37.66
N HIS A 255 58.16 52.37 -38.19
CA HIS A 255 57.38 53.55 -38.63
C HIS A 255 56.68 53.32 -39.96
N LEU A 256 57.11 52.33 -40.76
CA LEU A 256 56.34 51.86 -41.91
C LEU A 256 55.05 51.16 -41.47
N ARG A 257 53.98 51.96 -41.37
CA ARG A 257 52.65 51.51 -40.94
C ARG A 257 51.70 51.38 -42.12
N THR A 258 50.72 50.49 -41.99
CA THR A 258 49.55 50.49 -42.86
C THR A 258 48.46 51.30 -42.19
N THR A 259 48.09 52.43 -42.82
CA THR A 259 46.90 53.20 -42.48
C THR A 259 45.84 52.93 -43.53
N SER A 260 44.64 52.55 -43.07
CA SER A 260 43.47 52.34 -43.92
C SER A 260 42.36 53.31 -43.53
N LEU A 261 41.50 53.65 -44.48
CA LEU A 261 40.22 54.30 -44.23
C LEU A 261 39.20 53.22 -43.84
N LEU A 262 38.65 53.32 -42.63
CA LEU A 262 37.68 52.36 -42.10
C LEU A 262 36.26 52.75 -42.54
N LEU A 263 35.55 51.81 -43.17
CA LEU A 263 34.09 51.91 -43.32
C LEU A 263 33.44 50.99 -42.29
N VAL A 264 32.81 51.62 -41.31
CA VAL A 264 32.23 50.96 -40.14
C VAL A 264 30.90 50.32 -40.51
N ASP A 265 30.76 49.04 -40.16
CA ASP A 265 29.47 48.39 -40.02
C ASP A 265 29.11 48.43 -38.53
N PRO A 266 28.07 49.20 -38.12
CA PRO A 266 27.68 49.32 -36.73
C PRO A 266 26.94 48.09 -36.21
N GLU A 267 26.58 47.13 -37.06
CA GLU A 267 25.85 45.93 -36.65
C GLU A 267 26.72 45.05 -35.73
N GLN A 268 26.22 44.80 -34.53
CA GLN A 268 26.85 43.92 -33.53
C GLN A 268 26.31 42.51 -33.66
N GLU A 269 27.14 41.51 -33.43
CA GLU A 269 26.67 40.13 -33.28
C GLU A 269 26.09 39.93 -31.87
N LEU A 270 24.80 40.26 -31.70
CA LEU A 270 24.12 40.20 -30.41
C LEU A 270 23.69 38.76 -30.04
N ARG A 271 23.78 38.45 -28.74
CA ARG A 271 23.30 37.18 -28.20
C ARG A 271 21.95 37.36 -27.49
N PRO A 272 21.04 36.37 -27.54
CA PRO A 272 19.77 36.44 -26.83
C PRO A 272 19.97 36.45 -25.29
N PRO A 273 19.15 37.18 -24.52
CA PRO A 273 19.20 37.18 -23.05
C PRO A 273 19.20 35.78 -22.44
N HIS A 274 19.81 35.66 -21.27
CA HIS A 274 19.75 34.47 -20.44
C HIS A 274 18.92 34.74 -19.19
N LEU A 275 17.79 34.04 -19.03
CA LEU A 275 17.07 34.05 -17.75
C LEU A 275 17.84 33.20 -16.75
N ARG A 276 18.35 33.78 -15.67
CA ARG A 276 19.18 33.07 -14.68
C ARG A 276 18.47 31.84 -14.08
N GLU A 277 17.16 31.90 -13.92
CA GLU A 277 16.33 30.87 -13.29
C GLU A 277 15.91 29.74 -14.24
N SER A 278 16.17 29.90 -15.54
CA SER A 278 15.86 28.88 -16.53
C SER A 278 16.99 27.87 -16.71
N VAL A 279 16.64 26.72 -17.26
CA VAL A 279 17.56 25.66 -17.62
C VAL A 279 17.32 25.28 -19.09
N GLU A 280 18.39 24.94 -19.79
CA GLU A 280 18.34 24.45 -21.15
C GLU A 280 18.33 22.92 -21.17
N LEU A 281 17.16 22.32 -21.41
CA LEU A 281 16.96 20.87 -21.43
C LEU A 281 15.83 20.51 -22.41
N PRO A 282 16.12 19.82 -23.54
CA PRO A 282 17.43 19.54 -24.16
C PRO A 282 18.11 20.80 -24.76
N PRO A 283 19.35 20.71 -25.31
CA PRO A 283 20.00 21.83 -25.98
C PRO A 283 19.09 22.56 -26.97
N GLY A 284 19.01 23.89 -26.89
CA GLY A 284 18.10 24.73 -27.68
C GLY A 284 16.70 24.91 -27.10
N GLN A 285 16.33 24.18 -26.04
CA GLN A 285 15.00 24.27 -25.41
C GLN A 285 15.13 24.77 -23.96
N TRP A 286 14.82 26.04 -23.77
CA TRP A 286 14.86 26.67 -22.46
C TRP A 286 13.53 26.50 -21.75
N GLN A 287 13.59 26.19 -20.46
CA GLN A 287 12.41 26.08 -19.61
C GLN A 287 12.68 26.65 -18.23
N VAL A 288 11.65 27.17 -17.58
CA VAL A 288 11.73 27.67 -16.20
C VAL A 288 10.67 26.99 -15.36
N ASN A 289 11.09 26.48 -14.20
CA ASN A 289 10.17 25.98 -13.19
C ASN A 289 9.69 27.17 -12.35
N PRO A 290 8.37 27.44 -12.25
CA PRO A 290 7.83 28.54 -11.44
C PRO A 290 8.32 28.58 -9.99
N THR A 291 8.66 27.45 -9.38
CA THR A 291 9.24 27.45 -8.01
C THR A 291 10.52 28.30 -7.91
N ASN A 292 11.25 28.48 -9.03
CA ASN A 292 12.44 29.33 -9.07
C ASN A 292 12.14 30.82 -9.26
N THR A 293 10.91 31.19 -9.61
CA THR A 293 10.53 32.58 -9.98
C THR A 293 9.39 33.15 -9.15
N VAL A 294 9.12 32.58 -7.97
CA VAL A 294 8.12 33.08 -7.01
C VAL A 294 8.40 34.54 -6.62
N ASN A 295 9.68 34.89 -6.50
CA ASN A 295 10.15 36.25 -6.20
C ASN A 295 10.56 37.04 -7.45
N GLY A 296 10.25 36.54 -8.65
CA GLY A 296 10.69 37.07 -9.93
C GLY A 296 11.94 36.37 -10.45
N GLY A 297 12.39 36.78 -11.62
CA GLY A 297 13.59 36.25 -12.28
C GLY A 297 14.50 37.36 -12.79
N HIS A 298 15.64 36.98 -13.37
CA HIS A 298 16.68 37.91 -13.80
C HIS A 298 17.08 37.64 -15.26
N ALA A 299 16.69 38.53 -16.16
CA ALA A 299 17.13 38.53 -17.55
C ALA A 299 18.54 39.13 -17.62
N ILE A 300 19.54 38.28 -17.84
CA ILE A 300 20.95 38.64 -17.96
C ILE A 300 21.26 38.94 -19.43
N VAL A 301 21.78 40.13 -19.68
CA VAL A 301 22.18 40.62 -20.99
C VAL A 301 23.70 40.82 -21.01
N ASN A 302 24.36 40.19 -21.97
CA ASN A 302 25.75 40.43 -22.32
C ASN A 302 25.93 40.26 -23.84
N TYR A 303 26.91 40.96 -24.40
CA TYR A 303 27.25 40.91 -25.81
C TYR A 303 28.73 41.25 -25.98
N ASP A 304 29.31 40.80 -27.09
CA ASP A 304 30.73 41.02 -27.36
C ASP A 304 30.97 42.53 -27.58
N GLY A 305 32.04 43.03 -26.95
CA GLY A 305 32.39 44.45 -27.02
C GLY A 305 31.50 45.37 -26.19
N MET A 306 30.72 44.90 -25.21
CA MET A 306 30.01 45.75 -24.24
C MET A 306 30.93 46.87 -23.69
N PHE A 307 30.47 48.12 -23.78
CA PHE A 307 31.28 49.29 -23.46
C PHE A 307 30.50 50.33 -22.64
N GLU A 308 31.22 51.12 -21.84
CA GLU A 308 30.63 52.18 -21.03
C GLU A 308 29.84 53.19 -21.89
N GLY A 309 28.60 53.48 -21.49
CA GLY A 309 27.69 54.38 -22.20
C GLY A 309 26.74 53.70 -23.20
N ASP A 310 26.85 52.38 -23.41
CA ASP A 310 25.86 51.63 -24.19
C ASP A 310 24.49 51.66 -23.47
N HIS A 311 23.43 52.03 -24.21
CA HIS A 311 22.06 52.06 -23.70
C HIS A 311 21.32 50.77 -24.04
N VAL A 312 20.87 50.03 -23.02
CA VAL A 312 20.24 48.71 -23.18
C VAL A 312 18.85 48.69 -22.55
N CYS A 313 17.83 48.39 -23.35
CA CYS A 313 16.45 48.22 -22.89
C CYS A 313 15.98 46.78 -23.09
N ALA A 314 15.54 46.11 -22.02
CA ALA A 314 15.09 44.72 -22.07
C ALA A 314 13.56 44.60 -22.01
N TYR A 315 13.01 43.57 -22.67
CA TYR A 315 11.58 43.33 -22.76
C TYR A 315 11.23 41.85 -22.54
N ALA A 316 10.00 41.63 -22.08
CA ALA A 316 9.37 40.32 -21.95
C ALA A 316 8.04 40.28 -22.72
N SER A 317 7.75 39.18 -23.39
CA SER A 317 6.48 38.96 -24.09
C SER A 317 6.12 37.47 -24.13
N GLY A 318 4.92 37.15 -24.58
CA GLY A 318 4.47 35.78 -24.82
C GLY A 318 3.21 35.74 -25.68
N PRO A 319 2.61 34.57 -25.90
CA PRO A 319 1.32 34.44 -26.58
C PRO A 319 0.26 35.30 -25.87
N ASP A 320 -0.33 36.26 -26.58
CA ASP A 320 -1.32 37.22 -26.06
C ASP A 320 -0.88 38.01 -24.80
N TYR A 321 0.44 38.15 -24.56
CA TYR A 321 1.02 38.85 -23.42
C TYR A 321 2.17 39.78 -23.83
N GLY A 322 2.11 41.05 -23.41
CA GLY A 322 3.15 42.04 -23.68
C GLY A 322 3.16 42.55 -25.13
N PRO A 323 4.26 43.18 -25.57
CA PRO A 323 5.55 43.32 -24.88
C PRO A 323 5.50 44.22 -23.64
N VAL A 324 6.21 43.82 -22.59
CA VAL A 324 6.37 44.55 -21.32
C VAL A 324 7.83 44.97 -21.19
N ALA A 325 8.08 46.25 -20.89
CA ALA A 325 9.43 46.74 -20.63
C ALA A 325 9.90 46.29 -19.23
N LEU A 326 11.10 45.70 -19.16
CA LEU A 326 11.79 45.34 -17.91
C LEU A 326 12.67 46.49 -17.39
N GLY A 327 12.80 47.57 -18.18
CA GLY A 327 13.60 48.75 -17.88
C GLY A 327 14.75 48.95 -18.87
N CYS A 328 15.40 50.11 -18.78
CA CYS A 328 16.60 50.46 -19.54
C CYS A 328 17.74 50.79 -18.59
N LYS A 329 18.97 50.43 -18.97
CA LYS A 329 20.20 50.66 -18.21
C LYS A 329 21.32 51.09 -19.14
N ASP A 330 22.13 52.03 -18.67
CA ASP A 330 23.40 52.40 -19.32
C ASP A 330 24.53 51.56 -18.72
N VAL A 331 25.38 50.99 -19.57
CA VAL A 331 26.56 50.23 -19.15
C VAL A 331 27.56 51.15 -18.45
N LYS A 332 28.02 50.77 -17.26
CA LYS A 332 29.05 51.48 -16.50
C LYS A 332 30.43 50.89 -16.75
N LYS A 333 31.48 51.69 -16.47
CA LYS A 333 32.87 51.25 -16.58
C LYS A 333 33.11 49.92 -15.85
N GLY A 334 33.61 48.93 -16.58
CA GLY A 334 33.97 47.60 -16.04
C GLY A 334 32.82 46.60 -15.94
N GLU A 335 31.59 46.96 -16.29
CA GLU A 335 30.48 46.02 -16.36
C GLU A 335 30.63 45.08 -17.58
N THR A 336 30.41 43.79 -17.36
CA THR A 336 30.46 42.75 -18.41
C THR A 336 29.10 42.11 -18.69
N SER A 337 28.08 42.47 -17.91
CA SER A 337 26.69 42.06 -18.09
C SER A 337 25.74 43.00 -17.35
N LEU A 338 24.49 43.07 -17.80
CA LEU A 338 23.39 43.76 -17.16
C LEU A 338 22.32 42.75 -16.72
N SER A 339 21.70 42.98 -15.56
CA SER A 339 20.59 42.15 -15.06
C SER A 339 19.31 42.97 -15.02
N PHE A 340 18.22 42.46 -15.59
CA PHE A 340 16.90 43.10 -15.56
C PHE A 340 15.90 42.21 -14.82
N ASP A 341 15.12 42.80 -13.91
CA ASP A 341 14.17 42.05 -13.09
C ASP A 341 12.93 41.70 -13.92
N VAL A 342 12.55 40.43 -13.89
CA VAL A 342 11.34 39.89 -14.51
C VAL A 342 10.34 39.63 -13.38
N ALA A 343 9.24 40.39 -13.36
CA ALA A 343 8.26 40.31 -12.27
C ALA A 343 7.59 38.92 -12.18
N PRO A 344 7.23 38.42 -10.98
CA PRO A 344 6.48 37.17 -10.80
C PRO A 344 5.21 37.09 -11.65
N ASP A 345 4.49 38.22 -11.78
CA ASP A 345 3.24 38.33 -12.55
C ASP A 345 3.41 37.98 -14.03
N ILE A 346 4.62 38.18 -14.61
CA ILE A 346 4.92 37.78 -15.99
C ILE A 346 4.93 36.27 -16.13
N PHE A 347 5.54 35.56 -15.16
CA PHE A 347 5.56 34.09 -15.16
C PHE A 347 4.16 33.52 -14.91
N ALA A 348 3.41 34.09 -13.96
CA ALA A 348 2.06 33.67 -13.63
C ALA A 348 1.10 33.76 -14.84
N ALA A 349 1.19 34.85 -15.59
CA ALA A 349 0.38 35.04 -16.80
C ALA A 349 0.74 34.09 -17.95
N LEU A 350 1.94 33.50 -17.92
CA LEU A 350 2.50 32.66 -18.98
C LEU A 350 2.66 31.20 -18.58
N PHE A 351 2.05 30.73 -17.49
CA PHE A 351 2.12 29.32 -17.12
C PHE A 351 1.65 28.40 -18.26
N LYS A 352 2.48 27.39 -18.58
CA LYS A 352 2.34 26.45 -19.71
C LYS A 352 2.54 27.08 -21.10
N GLU A 353 2.81 28.38 -21.17
CA GLU A 353 3.09 29.13 -22.39
C GLU A 353 4.59 29.47 -22.53
N SER A 354 4.96 30.17 -23.60
CA SER A 354 6.34 30.60 -23.88
C SER A 354 6.57 32.05 -23.48
N LEU A 355 7.57 32.29 -22.62
CA LEU A 355 8.14 33.59 -22.34
C LEU A 355 9.24 33.90 -23.37
N THR A 356 9.13 35.04 -24.03
CA THR A 356 10.15 35.58 -24.93
C THR A 356 10.87 36.74 -24.27
N LEU A 357 12.20 36.68 -24.20
CA LEU A 357 13.06 37.77 -23.75
C LEU A 357 13.92 38.29 -24.92
N ASN A 358 14.01 39.60 -25.04
CA ASN A 358 14.94 40.28 -25.95
C ASN A 358 15.36 41.63 -25.37
N TYR A 359 16.33 42.28 -26.01
CA TYR A 359 16.74 43.64 -25.68
C TYR A 359 17.08 44.42 -26.94
N ASN A 360 17.11 45.74 -26.81
CA ASN A 360 17.66 46.64 -27.79
C ASN A 360 18.96 47.23 -27.26
N LEU A 361 20.00 47.26 -28.08
CA LEU A 361 21.27 47.93 -27.84
C LEU A 361 21.35 49.21 -28.67
N GLN A 362 21.73 50.32 -28.05
CA GLN A 362 22.01 51.57 -28.75
C GLN A 362 23.36 52.16 -28.30
N PHE A 363 24.22 52.51 -29.25
CA PHE A 363 25.51 53.18 -29.01
C PHE A 363 25.86 54.12 -30.18
N ASN A 364 26.80 55.06 -29.97
CA ASN A 364 27.32 56.01 -30.99
C ASN A 364 26.24 56.74 -31.85
N SER A 365 25.07 57.03 -31.27
CA SER A 365 23.92 57.63 -31.98
C SER A 365 23.33 56.80 -33.14
N TYR A 366 23.77 55.55 -33.31
CA TYR A 366 23.15 54.62 -34.26
C TYR A 366 21.73 54.26 -33.82
N GLN A 367 20.95 53.73 -34.77
CA GLN A 367 19.61 53.23 -34.46
C GLN A 367 19.71 52.00 -33.54
N PRO A 368 18.77 51.82 -32.59
CA PRO A 368 18.78 50.66 -31.71
C PRO A 368 18.72 49.35 -32.49
N GLN A 369 19.61 48.41 -32.15
CA GLN A 369 19.64 47.07 -32.72
C GLN A 369 18.98 46.09 -31.75
N SER A 370 18.04 45.28 -32.25
CA SER A 370 17.41 44.23 -31.45
C SER A 370 18.26 42.97 -31.38
N SER A 371 18.30 42.36 -30.20
CA SER A 371 18.88 41.03 -30.02
C SER A 371 17.99 39.94 -30.64
N PRO A 372 18.54 38.75 -30.90
CA PRO A 372 17.72 37.56 -31.10
C PRO A 372 16.79 37.31 -29.89
N ASN A 373 15.68 36.63 -30.14
CA ASN A 373 14.71 36.25 -29.11
C ASN A 373 15.19 35.03 -28.32
N ARG A 374 15.09 35.08 -27.00
CA ARG A 374 15.18 33.90 -26.13
C ARG A 374 13.76 33.41 -25.83
N GLN A 375 13.37 32.25 -26.35
CA GLN A 375 12.12 31.59 -25.98
C GLN A 375 12.34 30.64 -24.80
N ILE A 376 11.49 30.73 -23.77
CA ILE A 376 11.57 29.96 -22.53
C ILE A 376 10.18 29.41 -22.22
N LYS A 377 10.04 28.09 -22.17
CA LYS A 377 8.79 27.46 -21.74
C LYS A 377 8.60 27.64 -20.23
N VAL A 378 7.54 28.33 -19.83
CA VAL A 378 7.18 28.44 -18.41
C VAL A 378 6.36 27.20 -18.05
N LEU A 379 6.85 26.41 -17.09
CA LEU A 379 6.15 25.20 -16.67
C LEU A 379 4.90 25.53 -15.84
N ALA A 380 4.09 24.53 -15.55
CA ALA A 380 2.98 24.70 -14.61
C ALA A 380 3.52 24.87 -13.18
N PRO A 381 2.90 25.72 -12.35
CA PRO A 381 3.27 25.84 -10.94
C PRO A 381 2.88 24.58 -10.17
N GLN A 382 3.52 24.39 -9.03
CA GLN A 382 3.08 23.38 -8.07
C GLN A 382 1.88 23.91 -7.29
N LEU A 383 0.75 23.23 -7.41
CA LEU A 383 -0.51 23.62 -6.77
C LEU A 383 -0.83 22.69 -5.59
N THR A 384 -1.44 23.25 -4.54
CA THR A 384 -1.89 22.51 -3.35
C THR A 384 -3.14 21.68 -3.64
N THR A 385 -3.53 20.80 -2.73
CA THR A 385 -4.73 19.96 -2.90
C THR A 385 -5.87 20.52 -2.02
N PRO A 386 -7.11 20.64 -2.53
CA PRO A 386 -8.25 21.00 -1.71
C PRO A 386 -8.59 19.89 -0.70
N ASP A 387 -9.13 20.26 0.45
CA ASP A 387 -9.52 19.33 1.50
C ASP A 387 -10.88 19.72 2.14
N ILE A 388 -11.46 18.84 2.95
CA ILE A 388 -12.64 19.11 3.77
C ILE A 388 -12.25 18.98 5.24
N LYS A 389 -12.40 20.05 6.02
CA LYS A 389 -11.91 20.11 7.40
C LYS A 389 -12.51 19.04 8.31
N GLU A 390 -13.78 18.69 8.09
CA GLU A 390 -14.50 17.66 8.84
C GLU A 390 -14.24 16.24 8.33
N ALA A 391 -13.48 16.08 7.24
CA ALA A 391 -13.09 14.75 6.76
C ALA A 391 -12.03 14.13 7.68
N THR A 392 -12.23 12.86 8.03
CA THR A 392 -11.24 12.07 8.77
C THR A 392 -10.76 10.94 7.88
N VAL A 393 -9.48 10.95 7.50
CA VAL A 393 -8.87 9.95 6.60
C VAL A 393 -9.68 9.79 5.29
N GLY A 394 -10.09 10.92 4.69
CA GLY A 394 -10.87 10.93 3.45
C GLY A 394 -12.36 10.60 3.59
N VAL A 395 -12.87 10.43 4.81
CA VAL A 395 -14.29 10.16 5.06
C VAL A 395 -15.00 11.38 5.62
N VAL A 396 -16.06 11.83 4.95
CA VAL A 396 -16.96 12.89 5.44
C VAL A 396 -18.17 12.21 6.08
N ASP A 397 -18.16 12.08 7.41
CA ASP A 397 -19.24 11.45 8.17
C ASP A 397 -20.18 12.50 8.77
N LEU A 398 -21.37 12.63 8.17
CA LEU A 398 -22.39 13.59 8.60
C LEU A 398 -22.94 13.30 10.01
N SER A 399 -22.68 12.14 10.61
CA SER A 399 -23.05 11.86 12.01
C SER A 399 -22.14 12.55 13.04
N THR A 400 -20.91 12.93 12.64
CA THR A 400 -19.89 13.49 13.53
C THR A 400 -19.97 15.01 13.69
N PHE A 401 -20.67 15.71 12.80
CA PHE A 401 -20.84 17.16 12.84
C PHE A 401 -22.24 17.58 12.40
N LYS A 402 -22.77 18.68 12.98
CA LYS A 402 -24.16 19.13 12.76
C LYS A 402 -24.31 20.26 11.75
N ASN A 403 -23.26 21.07 11.56
CA ASN A 403 -23.29 22.26 10.71
C ASN A 403 -22.85 21.94 9.27
N ASP A 404 -22.69 22.98 8.45
CA ASP A 404 -22.02 22.90 7.15
C ASP A 404 -20.56 22.47 7.33
N ALA A 405 -20.03 21.70 6.39
CA ALA A 405 -18.61 21.36 6.35
C ALA A 405 -17.81 22.56 5.80
N LYS A 406 -16.49 22.52 5.91
CA LYS A 406 -15.60 23.55 5.38
C LYS A 406 -14.68 22.98 4.31
N GLY A 407 -14.83 23.45 3.09
CA GLY A 407 -13.87 23.24 2.02
C GLY A 407 -12.67 24.15 2.22
N VAL A 408 -11.48 23.59 2.26
CA VAL A 408 -10.23 24.32 2.50
C VAL A 408 -9.24 24.09 1.36
N VAL A 409 -8.42 25.09 1.06
CA VAL A 409 -7.28 24.95 0.15
C VAL A 409 -6.09 25.64 0.79
N PRO A 410 -4.98 24.93 1.10
CA PRO A 410 -3.80 25.53 1.70
C PRO A 410 -3.23 26.64 0.79
N PRO A 411 -2.58 27.69 1.35
CA PRO A 411 -1.92 28.73 0.57
C PRO A 411 -1.05 28.15 -0.55
N TRP A 412 -1.07 28.77 -1.72
CA TRP A 412 -0.24 28.37 -2.87
C TRP A 412 0.59 29.55 -3.38
N GLU A 413 1.70 29.24 -4.04
CA GLU A 413 2.56 30.24 -4.67
C GLU A 413 1.83 30.98 -5.78
N TYR A 414 2.16 32.26 -6.01
CA TYR A 414 1.50 33.15 -6.99
C TYR A 414 0.03 33.48 -6.71
N ALA A 415 -0.52 33.13 -5.55
CA ALA A 415 -1.83 33.63 -5.14
C ALA A 415 -1.77 35.16 -4.99
N LYS A 416 -2.68 35.87 -5.66
CA LYS A 416 -2.74 37.34 -5.66
C LYS A 416 -4.14 37.83 -5.29
N GLU A 417 -4.20 38.93 -4.56
CA GLU A 417 -5.48 39.52 -4.18
C GLU A 417 -6.26 39.96 -5.44
N GLY A 418 -7.55 39.63 -5.49
CA GLY A 418 -8.42 39.91 -6.63
C GLY A 418 -8.45 38.83 -7.72
N ASP A 419 -7.50 37.89 -7.75
CA ASP A 419 -7.62 36.71 -8.63
C ASP A 419 -8.85 35.89 -8.24
N CYS A 420 -9.55 35.34 -9.22
CA CYS A 420 -10.79 34.59 -9.00
C CYS A 420 -10.52 33.11 -8.79
N CYS A 421 -11.31 32.48 -7.92
CA CYS A 421 -11.27 31.05 -7.66
C CYS A 421 -12.66 30.39 -7.75
N TRP A 422 -12.65 29.09 -7.95
CA TRP A 422 -13.82 28.23 -8.09
C TRP A 422 -13.61 26.97 -7.25
N MET A 423 -14.67 26.50 -6.62
CA MET A 423 -14.68 25.25 -5.88
C MET A 423 -16.01 24.56 -6.14
N TRP A 424 -15.99 23.25 -6.42
CA TRP A 424 -17.21 22.48 -6.66
C TRP A 424 -17.01 21.01 -6.28
N GLY A 425 -18.10 20.36 -5.93
CA GLY A 425 -18.14 18.91 -5.67
C GLY A 425 -18.84 18.15 -6.80
N CYS A 426 -18.35 16.93 -7.09
CA CYS A 426 -18.92 16.01 -8.07
C CYS A 426 -19.09 14.62 -7.45
N GLY A 427 -20.27 14.02 -7.52
CA GLY A 427 -20.51 12.66 -7.02
C GLY A 427 -21.79 12.04 -7.60
N LYS A 428 -22.34 11.03 -6.94
CA LYS A 428 -23.64 10.44 -7.28
C LYS A 428 -24.69 10.89 -6.27
N ASN A 429 -25.90 11.21 -6.72
CA ASN A 429 -27.04 11.43 -5.82
C ASN A 429 -27.69 10.11 -5.39
N LYS A 430 -28.65 10.17 -4.45
CA LYS A 430 -29.40 9.00 -3.94
C LYS A 430 -30.07 8.11 -5.01
N SER A 431 -30.34 8.65 -6.20
CA SER A 431 -30.89 7.90 -7.34
C SER A 431 -29.83 7.27 -8.25
N GLY A 432 -28.54 7.45 -7.93
CA GLY A 432 -27.41 6.96 -8.71
C GLY A 432 -27.01 7.84 -9.91
N LYS A 433 -27.62 9.03 -10.07
CA LYS A 433 -27.30 9.97 -11.16
C LYS A 433 -26.13 10.88 -10.77
N ASP A 434 -25.35 11.32 -11.75
CA ASP A 434 -24.31 12.35 -11.54
C ASP A 434 -24.89 13.62 -10.90
N TYR A 435 -24.20 14.11 -9.88
CA TYR A 435 -24.56 15.27 -9.10
C TYR A 435 -23.36 16.19 -8.97
N LYS A 436 -23.54 17.45 -9.39
CA LYS A 436 -22.55 18.51 -9.24
C LYS A 436 -23.16 19.64 -8.43
N PHE A 437 -22.41 20.16 -7.46
CA PHE A 437 -22.80 21.34 -6.68
C PHE A 437 -21.62 22.33 -6.62
N ASP A 438 -21.90 23.60 -6.89
CA ASP A 438 -20.88 24.66 -6.84
C ASP A 438 -20.79 25.22 -5.40
N ILE A 439 -19.57 25.40 -4.91
CA ILE A 439 -19.24 25.94 -3.58
C ILE A 439 -18.75 27.39 -3.70
N LEU A 440 -17.86 27.65 -4.67
CA LEU A 440 -17.41 28.99 -5.06
C LEU A 440 -17.53 29.16 -6.58
N HIS A 441 -17.92 30.35 -7.02
CA HIS A 441 -18.05 30.69 -8.43
C HIS A 441 -17.45 32.06 -8.71
N ALA A 442 -16.32 32.09 -9.43
CA ALA A 442 -15.59 33.32 -9.79
C ALA A 442 -15.37 34.24 -8.58
N GLN A 443 -15.00 33.66 -7.44
CA GLN A 443 -14.87 34.38 -6.18
C GLN A 443 -13.48 35.01 -6.09
N PRO A 444 -13.34 36.35 -5.99
CA PRO A 444 -12.03 36.98 -5.83
C PRO A 444 -11.38 36.61 -4.50
N LEU A 445 -10.08 36.29 -4.54
CA LEU A 445 -9.24 36.09 -3.37
C LEU A 445 -9.13 37.40 -2.58
N ASN A 446 -9.22 37.29 -1.26
CA ASN A 446 -9.04 38.39 -0.33
C ASN A 446 -7.73 38.22 0.46
N ALA A 447 -7.26 39.30 1.10
CA ALA A 447 -6.04 39.29 1.90
C ALA A 447 -5.96 38.17 2.96
N GLN A 448 -7.08 37.76 3.58
CA GLN A 448 -7.06 36.70 4.60
C GLN A 448 -6.81 35.31 4.01
N TRP A 449 -7.34 35.04 2.81
CA TRP A 449 -7.15 33.76 2.11
C TRP A 449 -5.73 33.60 1.55
N LEU A 450 -5.03 34.70 1.25
CA LEU A 450 -3.62 34.63 0.85
C LEU A 450 -2.71 34.13 1.99
N VAL A 451 -3.06 34.47 3.24
CA VAL A 451 -2.26 34.08 4.41
C VAL A 451 -2.63 32.68 4.92
N ASN A 452 -3.92 32.37 5.00
CA ASN A 452 -4.41 31.17 5.68
C ASN A 452 -4.90 30.07 4.72
N GLY A 453 -4.97 30.35 3.42
CA GLY A 453 -5.64 29.50 2.45
C GLY A 453 -7.12 29.84 2.33
N VAL A 454 -7.77 29.28 1.31
CA VAL A 454 -9.21 29.42 1.12
C VAL A 454 -9.93 28.57 2.16
N ASP A 455 -10.94 29.12 2.85
CA ASP A 455 -11.85 28.42 3.77
C ASP A 455 -13.27 28.90 3.44
N THR A 456 -14.14 27.98 3.02
CA THR A 456 -15.50 28.27 2.56
C THR A 456 -16.49 27.18 2.99
N PRO A 457 -17.73 27.52 3.37
CA PRO A 457 -18.72 26.52 3.76
C PRO A 457 -19.20 25.67 2.57
N ILE A 458 -19.17 24.35 2.74
CA ILE A 458 -19.89 23.39 1.90
C ILE A 458 -21.23 23.13 2.57
N LEU A 459 -22.30 23.63 1.94
CA LEU A 459 -23.65 23.53 2.49
C LEU A 459 -24.02 22.06 2.76
N ARG A 460 -24.44 21.76 3.99
CA ARG A 460 -24.81 20.41 4.44
C ARG A 460 -25.91 19.80 3.58
N ARG A 461 -26.83 20.61 3.05
CA ARG A 461 -27.90 20.15 2.14
C ARG A 461 -27.38 19.53 0.84
N GLU A 462 -26.21 19.98 0.36
CA GLU A 462 -25.57 19.44 -0.83
C GLU A 462 -24.97 18.07 -0.52
N LEU A 463 -24.27 17.95 0.62
CA LEU A 463 -23.73 16.68 1.11
C LEU A 463 -24.84 15.64 1.38
N LYS A 464 -26.01 16.08 1.89
CA LYS A 464 -27.19 15.20 2.09
C LYS A 464 -27.83 14.71 0.79
N SER A 465 -27.54 15.34 -0.34
CA SER A 465 -28.05 14.91 -1.65
C SER A 465 -27.23 13.78 -2.28
N LEU A 466 -25.99 13.58 -1.81
CA LEU A 466 -25.11 12.51 -2.27
C LEU A 466 -25.60 11.13 -1.79
N ALA A 467 -25.39 10.10 -2.59
CA ALA A 467 -25.66 8.71 -2.22
C ALA A 467 -24.74 8.28 -1.07
N ASP A 468 -25.32 7.61 -0.09
CA ASP A 468 -24.59 7.11 1.07
C ASP A 468 -23.50 6.08 0.69
N CYS A 469 -22.38 6.08 1.41
CA CYS A 469 -21.23 5.19 1.17
C CYS A 469 -20.70 5.24 -0.28
N THR A 470 -20.70 6.40 -0.92
CA THR A 470 -20.14 6.58 -2.26
C THR A 470 -19.03 7.63 -2.26
N ASP A 471 -18.16 7.56 -3.26
CA ASP A 471 -17.11 8.55 -3.43
C ASP A 471 -17.63 9.79 -4.17
N PHE A 472 -17.12 10.94 -3.78
CA PHE A 472 -17.28 12.21 -4.47
C PHE A 472 -15.95 12.96 -4.51
N GLU A 473 -15.79 13.81 -5.50
CA GLU A 473 -14.58 14.59 -5.76
C GLU A 473 -14.80 16.05 -5.37
N LEU A 474 -13.83 16.65 -4.69
CA LEU A 474 -13.73 18.09 -4.47
C LEU A 474 -12.70 18.67 -5.44
N HIS A 475 -13.13 19.65 -6.22
CA HIS A 475 -12.29 20.32 -7.19
C HIS A 475 -12.07 21.78 -6.81
N PHE A 476 -10.92 22.31 -7.21
CA PHE A 476 -10.59 23.72 -7.06
C PHE A 476 -9.86 24.24 -8.30
N ALA A 477 -10.07 25.51 -8.64
CA ALA A 477 -9.35 26.22 -9.68
C ALA A 477 -9.13 27.69 -9.31
N ALA A 478 -8.04 28.29 -9.77
CA ALA A 478 -7.75 29.71 -9.58
C ALA A 478 -7.17 30.37 -10.84
N SER A 479 -7.43 31.66 -11.03
CA SER A 479 -6.77 32.48 -12.06
C SER A 479 -5.37 32.89 -11.64
N PHE A 480 -4.49 33.05 -12.63
CA PHE A 480 -3.11 33.55 -12.45
C PHE A 480 -2.78 34.70 -13.41
N ASN A 481 -3.77 35.14 -14.19
CA ASN A 481 -3.66 36.17 -15.23
C ASN A 481 -4.53 37.41 -14.92
N GLY A 482 -5.11 37.50 -13.71
CA GLY A 482 -6.01 38.58 -13.32
C GLY A 482 -7.39 38.55 -13.98
N LYS A 483 -7.73 37.53 -14.77
CA LYS A 483 -9.03 37.40 -15.44
C LYS A 483 -9.92 36.41 -14.68
N CYS A 484 -11.13 36.82 -14.34
CA CYS A 484 -12.15 35.96 -13.76
C CYS A 484 -12.85 35.09 -14.82
N ASP A 485 -12.08 34.33 -15.60
CA ASP A 485 -12.56 33.38 -16.61
C ASP A 485 -12.11 31.96 -16.26
N PHE A 486 -13.09 31.07 -16.04
CA PHE A 486 -12.87 29.67 -15.67
C PHE A 486 -12.07 28.90 -16.72
N ASN A 487 -12.19 29.23 -18.01
CA ASN A 487 -11.45 28.53 -19.07
C ASN A 487 -9.95 28.80 -19.02
N SER A 488 -9.56 29.98 -18.51
CA SER A 488 -8.17 30.37 -18.30
C SER A 488 -7.63 30.00 -16.91
N ALA A 489 -8.49 29.52 -16.00
CA ALA A 489 -8.11 29.16 -14.65
C ALA A 489 -7.36 27.83 -14.61
N MET A 490 -6.36 27.73 -13.74
CA MET A 490 -5.64 26.49 -13.53
C MET A 490 -6.35 25.63 -12.49
N LYS A 491 -6.59 24.37 -12.86
CA LYS A 491 -7.18 23.36 -11.97
C LYS A 491 -6.11 22.81 -11.03
N PHE A 492 -6.44 22.77 -9.76
CA PHE A 492 -5.64 22.16 -8.71
C PHE A 492 -5.83 20.64 -8.78
N PRO A 493 -4.91 19.84 -8.20
CA PRO A 493 -5.14 18.42 -7.97
C PRO A 493 -6.51 18.16 -7.36
N VAL A 494 -7.24 17.16 -7.87
CA VAL A 494 -8.55 16.76 -7.33
C VAL A 494 -8.37 15.91 -6.08
N GLN A 495 -9.26 16.06 -5.10
CA GLN A 495 -9.30 15.23 -3.90
C GLN A 495 -10.59 14.43 -3.85
N SER A 496 -10.49 13.12 -3.66
CA SER A 496 -11.66 12.23 -3.50
C SER A 496 -11.96 11.99 -2.02
N PHE A 497 -13.24 11.93 -1.69
CA PHE A 497 -13.78 11.65 -0.36
C PHE A 497 -14.89 10.62 -0.44
N THR A 498 -15.06 9.83 0.62
CA THR A 498 -16.24 8.98 0.80
C THR A 498 -17.24 9.68 1.71
N ILE A 499 -18.50 9.79 1.27
CA ILE A 499 -19.58 10.36 2.11
C ILE A 499 -20.26 9.26 2.95
N GLN A 500 -20.48 9.56 4.24
CA GLN A 500 -21.35 8.76 5.10
C GLN A 500 -22.50 9.63 5.61
N GLN A 501 -23.72 9.25 5.25
CA GLN A 501 -24.95 9.88 5.70
C GLN A 501 -25.25 9.52 7.17
N GLU A 502 -26.09 10.32 7.82
CA GLU A 502 -26.60 10.04 9.18
C GLU A 502 -27.29 8.66 9.24
N HIS A 503 -27.20 7.97 10.39
CA HIS A 503 -27.83 6.67 10.56
C HIS A 503 -29.37 6.77 10.54
N PRO A 504 -30.07 6.03 9.67
CA PRO A 504 -31.52 5.97 9.71
C PRO A 504 -31.99 5.20 10.96
N VAL A 505 -33.02 5.70 11.64
CA VAL A 505 -33.71 4.96 12.71
C VAL A 505 -34.65 3.95 12.06
N LEU A 506 -34.32 2.66 12.17
CA LEU A 506 -35.07 1.57 11.56
C LEU A 506 -36.16 1.07 12.53
N LYS A 507 -37.41 1.08 12.08
CA LYS A 507 -38.56 0.55 12.86
C LYS A 507 -38.49 -0.98 12.96
N PRO A 508 -39.05 -1.61 14.01
CA PRO A 508 -39.10 -3.07 14.07
C PRO A 508 -39.94 -3.66 12.92
N PRO A 509 -39.64 -4.88 12.46
CA PRO A 509 -40.45 -5.56 11.45
C PRO A 509 -41.84 -5.94 11.99
N THR A 510 -42.73 -6.36 11.10
CA THR A 510 -44.04 -6.94 11.44
C THR A 510 -44.13 -8.38 10.93
N VAL A 511 -45.06 -9.18 11.47
CA VAL A 511 -45.36 -10.53 10.97
C VAL A 511 -46.82 -10.60 10.56
N THR A 512 -47.08 -10.96 9.30
CA THR A 512 -48.44 -10.93 8.72
C THR A 512 -49.42 -11.84 9.47
N GLU A 513 -48.96 -13.01 9.93
CA GLU A 513 -49.77 -14.01 10.64
C GLU A 513 -49.98 -13.70 12.13
N ALA A 514 -49.33 -12.66 12.65
CA ALA A 514 -49.34 -12.29 14.06
C ALA A 514 -50.20 -11.05 14.31
N VAL A 515 -50.75 -10.95 15.52
CA VAL A 515 -51.50 -9.77 15.97
C VAL A 515 -50.95 -9.34 17.33
N GLY A 516 -50.50 -8.08 17.43
CA GLY A 516 -50.06 -7.50 18.71
C GLY A 516 -48.86 -8.20 19.37
N GLY A 517 -47.96 -8.80 18.58
CA GLY A 517 -46.81 -9.57 19.10
C GLY A 517 -47.13 -11.02 19.47
N GLU A 518 -48.36 -11.49 19.20
CA GLU A 518 -48.78 -12.87 19.41
C GLU A 518 -48.92 -13.58 18.07
N LEU A 519 -48.16 -14.66 17.87
CA LEU A 519 -48.29 -15.56 16.73
C LEU A 519 -49.00 -16.83 17.16
N THR A 520 -50.23 -17.01 16.67
CA THR A 520 -50.89 -18.31 16.78
C THR A 520 -50.19 -19.27 15.83
N GLY A 521 -49.47 -20.28 16.35
CA GLY A 521 -48.64 -21.17 15.53
C GLY A 521 -49.38 -21.78 14.33
N TRP A 522 -50.68 -22.05 14.48
CA TRP A 522 -51.56 -22.52 13.41
C TRP A 522 -51.66 -21.59 12.18
N ASN A 523 -51.66 -20.26 12.41
CA ASN A 523 -51.75 -19.27 11.34
C ASN A 523 -50.51 -19.30 10.45
N ALA A 524 -49.34 -19.59 11.03
CA ALA A 524 -48.05 -19.73 10.35
C ALA A 524 -47.63 -21.19 10.12
N ARG A 525 -48.60 -22.11 9.97
CA ARG A 525 -48.33 -23.54 9.73
C ARG A 525 -47.54 -23.82 8.44
N GLU A 526 -47.55 -22.89 7.49
CA GLU A 526 -46.78 -22.95 6.24
C GLU A 526 -45.51 -22.06 6.29
N GLY A 527 -45.23 -21.42 7.42
CA GLY A 527 -44.23 -20.36 7.56
C GLY A 527 -44.87 -19.02 7.97
N ALA A 528 -44.02 -18.06 8.34
CA ALA A 528 -44.43 -16.72 8.75
C ALA A 528 -43.79 -15.65 7.84
N ASN A 529 -44.58 -14.68 7.39
CA ASN A 529 -44.14 -13.59 6.53
C ASN A 529 -43.70 -12.39 7.39
N VAL A 530 -42.39 -12.15 7.43
CA VAL A 530 -41.77 -11.00 8.10
C VAL A 530 -41.74 -9.83 7.12
N GLU A 531 -42.51 -8.78 7.40
CA GLU A 531 -42.59 -7.58 6.57
C GLU A 531 -41.74 -6.45 7.16
N VAL A 532 -40.95 -5.82 6.30
CA VAL A 532 -40.05 -4.72 6.63
C VAL A 532 -40.47 -3.46 5.89
N HIS A 533 -40.79 -2.42 6.65
CA HIS A 533 -41.09 -1.09 6.12
C HIS A 533 -39.84 -0.22 6.16
N HIS A 534 -39.10 -0.18 5.04
CA HIS A 534 -37.96 0.70 4.84
C HIS A 534 -38.32 1.76 3.77
N PRO A 535 -38.31 3.08 4.10
CA PRO A 535 -38.83 4.13 3.22
C PRO A 535 -37.93 4.43 2.02
N ASP A 536 -36.63 4.13 2.11
CA ASP A 536 -35.65 4.50 1.11
C ASP A 536 -35.42 3.36 0.11
N ASN A 537 -35.62 3.66 -1.17
CA ASN A 537 -35.47 2.72 -2.29
C ASN A 537 -34.09 2.94 -2.95
N GLU A 538 -33.02 2.61 -2.23
CA GLU A 538 -31.64 2.82 -2.67
C GLU A 538 -31.01 1.54 -3.27
N PRO A 539 -30.55 1.55 -4.54
CA PRO A 539 -30.02 0.37 -5.23
C PRO A 539 -28.75 -0.24 -4.62
N ASN A 540 -27.99 0.55 -3.86
CA ASN A 540 -26.74 0.13 -3.22
C ASN A 540 -26.96 -0.52 -1.84
N GLN A 541 -28.21 -0.64 -1.37
CA GLN A 541 -28.55 -1.27 -0.09
C GLN A 541 -28.92 -2.74 -0.27
N LYS A 542 -28.69 -3.54 0.77
CA LYS A 542 -29.18 -4.93 0.93
C LYS A 542 -29.86 -5.06 2.28
N LEU A 543 -30.97 -5.80 2.33
CA LEU A 543 -31.72 -6.05 3.54
C LEU A 543 -31.61 -7.52 3.95
N ALA A 544 -31.33 -7.75 5.24
CA ALA A 544 -31.24 -9.08 5.84
C ALA A 544 -32.11 -9.13 7.10
N ALA A 545 -33.09 -10.03 7.15
CA ALA A 545 -33.89 -10.29 8.35
C ALA A 545 -33.33 -11.50 9.12
N GLN A 546 -33.45 -11.50 10.45
CA GLN A 546 -32.99 -12.57 11.33
C GLN A 546 -34.13 -13.02 12.24
N TRP A 547 -34.30 -14.33 12.35
CA TRP A 547 -35.22 -14.98 13.28
C TRP A 547 -34.43 -15.61 14.42
N CYS A 548 -34.56 -15.08 15.62
CA CYS A 548 -33.76 -15.48 16.76
C CYS A 548 -34.59 -16.18 17.84
N GLY A 549 -34.11 -17.33 18.29
CA GLY A 549 -34.63 -18.04 19.45
C GLY A 549 -34.33 -17.31 20.77
N PRO A 550 -34.95 -17.76 21.88
CA PRO A 550 -34.75 -17.16 23.21
C PRO A 550 -33.34 -17.37 23.78
N ASP A 551 -32.58 -18.35 23.26
CA ASP A 551 -31.18 -18.61 23.60
C ASP A 551 -30.20 -17.68 22.85
N GLY A 552 -30.71 -16.79 22.00
CA GLY A 552 -29.92 -15.89 21.17
C GLY A 552 -29.43 -16.51 19.86
N SER A 553 -29.75 -17.78 19.58
CA SER A 553 -29.45 -18.40 18.29
C SER A 553 -30.29 -17.75 17.20
N CYS A 554 -29.67 -17.32 16.10
CA CYS A 554 -30.34 -16.59 15.02
C CYS A 554 -30.18 -17.30 13.69
N VAL A 555 -31.29 -17.38 12.94
CA VAL A 555 -31.31 -17.87 11.56
C VAL A 555 -31.54 -16.69 10.63
N SER A 556 -30.59 -16.45 9.72
CA SER A 556 -30.72 -15.43 8.69
C SER A 556 -31.71 -15.86 7.61
N LEU A 557 -32.66 -14.99 7.31
CA LEU A 557 -33.59 -15.15 6.19
C LEU A 557 -32.92 -14.70 4.88
N PRO A 558 -33.37 -15.20 3.71
CA PRO A 558 -32.75 -14.86 2.42
C PRO A 558 -32.66 -13.35 2.16
N LEU A 559 -31.47 -12.88 1.77
CA LEU A 559 -31.18 -11.47 1.48
C LEU A 559 -32.10 -10.91 0.37
N LYS A 560 -32.51 -9.65 0.52
CA LYS A 560 -33.23 -8.89 -0.51
C LYS A 560 -32.47 -7.63 -0.92
N PRO A 561 -32.43 -7.28 -2.23
CA PRO A 561 -31.86 -6.00 -2.67
C PRO A 561 -32.71 -4.84 -2.13
N GLY A 562 -32.10 -3.66 -1.93
CA GLY A 562 -32.75 -2.42 -1.49
C GLY A 562 -33.71 -1.81 -2.52
N THR A 563 -33.82 -2.42 -3.70
CA THR A 563 -34.85 -2.16 -4.70
C THR A 563 -35.95 -3.21 -4.58
N ASN A 564 -37.23 -2.78 -4.48
CA ASN A 564 -38.48 -3.58 -4.44
C ASN A 564 -39.21 -3.62 -3.06
N SER A 565 -39.68 -2.47 -2.59
CA SER A 565 -40.61 -2.36 -1.46
C SER A 565 -42.04 -2.80 -1.84
N PRO A 566 -42.81 -3.52 -0.99
CA PRO A 566 -42.47 -3.93 0.39
C PRO A 566 -41.52 -5.14 0.47
N PHE A 567 -40.65 -5.15 1.48
CA PHE A 567 -39.67 -6.22 1.69
C PHE A 567 -40.27 -7.31 2.60
N ILE A 568 -40.68 -8.44 2.02
CA ILE A 568 -41.26 -9.58 2.75
C ILE A 568 -40.27 -10.75 2.78
N PHE A 569 -39.91 -11.23 3.97
CA PHE A 569 -39.04 -12.39 4.20
C PHE A 569 -39.85 -13.56 4.74
N LEU A 570 -39.65 -14.77 4.21
CA LEU A 570 -40.34 -15.96 4.67
C LEU A 570 -39.52 -16.68 5.74
N ALA A 571 -39.99 -16.66 6.98
CA ALA A 571 -39.53 -17.57 8.02
C ALA A 571 -40.17 -18.95 7.80
N SER A 572 -39.36 -19.99 7.73
CA SER A 572 -39.84 -21.33 7.37
C SER A 572 -40.80 -21.90 8.43
N ARG A 573 -41.67 -22.83 8.01
CA ARG A 573 -42.50 -23.64 8.90
C ARG A 573 -41.71 -24.26 10.06
N GLN A 574 -40.48 -24.70 9.81
CA GLN A 574 -39.62 -25.29 10.85
C GLN A 574 -39.27 -24.27 11.95
N LEU A 575 -38.87 -23.05 11.58
CA LEU A 575 -38.55 -21.98 12.55
C LEU A 575 -39.76 -21.62 13.41
N VAL A 576 -40.95 -21.60 12.82
CA VAL A 576 -42.21 -21.36 13.55
C VAL A 576 -42.49 -22.47 14.55
N ILE A 577 -42.32 -23.74 14.15
CA ILE A 577 -42.54 -24.90 15.03
C ILE A 577 -41.54 -24.91 16.19
N GLU A 578 -40.25 -24.68 15.92
CA GLU A 578 -39.19 -24.62 16.95
C GLU A 578 -39.39 -23.45 17.93
N GLY A 579 -40.10 -22.40 17.48
CA GLY A 579 -40.50 -21.26 18.30
C GLY A 579 -41.72 -21.48 19.19
N ILE A 580 -42.50 -22.55 19.00
CA ILE A 580 -43.70 -22.83 19.80
C ILE A 580 -43.35 -22.85 21.31
N ASN A 581 -44.22 -22.22 22.12
CA ASN A 581 -44.05 -22.05 23.56
C ASN A 581 -42.89 -21.13 23.96
N LYS A 582 -42.36 -20.32 23.03
CA LYS A 582 -41.23 -19.43 23.27
C LYS A 582 -41.54 -18.01 22.79
N GLN A 583 -40.79 -17.06 23.33
CA GLN A 583 -40.69 -15.71 22.78
C GLN A 583 -39.48 -15.67 21.83
N ILE A 584 -39.75 -15.46 20.55
CA ILE A 584 -38.72 -15.27 19.53
C ILE A 584 -38.52 -13.77 19.27
N SER A 585 -37.37 -13.42 18.71
CA SER A 585 -36.99 -12.04 18.40
C SER A 585 -36.68 -11.93 16.92
N ILE A 586 -37.27 -10.96 16.24
CA ILE A 586 -37.03 -10.71 14.82
C ILE A 586 -36.43 -9.32 14.65
N THR A 587 -35.28 -9.25 13.99
CA THR A 587 -34.63 -7.99 13.59
C THR A 587 -34.40 -8.01 12.10
N TYR A 588 -34.17 -6.84 11.49
CA TYR A 588 -33.54 -6.77 10.19
C TYR A 588 -32.40 -5.77 10.21
N SER A 589 -31.53 -5.88 9.22
CA SER A 589 -30.47 -4.92 8.98
C SER A 589 -30.55 -4.39 7.56
N VAL A 590 -30.17 -3.12 7.42
CA VAL A 590 -29.89 -2.49 6.13
C VAL A 590 -28.37 -2.36 6.04
N GLU A 591 -27.80 -3.02 5.05
CA GLU A 591 -26.38 -3.04 4.75
C GLU A 591 -26.13 -2.22 3.49
N ASN A 592 -25.15 -1.33 3.55
CA ASN A 592 -24.56 -0.67 2.39
C ASN A 592 -23.04 -0.87 2.41
N ALA A 593 -22.32 -0.38 1.40
CA ALA A 593 -20.91 -0.72 1.19
C ALA A 593 -19.98 -0.45 2.40
N CYS A 594 -20.35 0.49 3.28
CA CYS A 594 -19.49 0.95 4.36
C CYS A 594 -20.09 0.81 5.78
N LYS A 595 -21.37 0.47 5.93
CA LYS A 595 -22.00 0.31 7.26
C LYS A 595 -23.19 -0.66 7.23
N GLN A 596 -23.54 -1.16 8.42
CA GLN A 596 -24.71 -2.01 8.63
C GLN A 596 -25.51 -1.44 9.81
N THR A 597 -26.79 -1.16 9.60
CA THR A 597 -27.68 -0.61 10.62
C THR A 597 -28.77 -1.64 10.94
N PHE A 598 -29.03 -1.88 12.23
CA PHE A 598 -30.03 -2.85 12.70
C PHE A 598 -31.33 -2.15 13.13
N SER A 599 -32.46 -2.81 12.93
CA SER A 599 -33.75 -2.42 13.47
C SER A 599 -33.85 -2.72 14.96
N ASP A 600 -34.79 -2.06 15.62
CA ASP A 600 -35.32 -2.57 16.88
C ASP A 600 -35.90 -3.99 16.68
N ALA A 601 -35.89 -4.78 17.75
CA ALA A 601 -36.38 -6.15 17.72
C ALA A 601 -37.91 -6.21 17.87
N LEU A 602 -38.58 -6.90 16.95
CA LEU A 602 -39.94 -7.40 17.19
C LEU A 602 -39.86 -8.61 18.13
N LYS A 603 -40.49 -8.51 19.30
CA LYS A 603 -40.69 -9.65 20.19
C LYS A 603 -42.00 -10.34 19.83
N LEU A 604 -41.94 -11.66 19.60
CA LEU A 604 -43.07 -12.44 19.14
C LEU A 604 -43.24 -13.70 20.01
N ASN A 605 -44.38 -13.82 20.69
CA ASN A 605 -44.73 -15.02 21.44
C ASN A 605 -45.43 -16.01 20.51
N VAL A 606 -44.93 -17.25 20.42
CA VAL A 606 -45.56 -18.28 19.58
C VAL A 606 -46.38 -19.22 20.45
N SER A 607 -47.69 -19.27 20.22
CA SER A 607 -48.61 -20.01 21.08
C SER A 607 -48.50 -21.53 20.93
N VAL A 608 -48.86 -22.24 22.00
CA VAL A 608 -48.91 -23.71 22.03
C VAL A 608 -50.17 -24.23 21.32
N PRO A 609 -50.07 -25.27 20.47
CA PRO A 609 -51.24 -25.98 19.98
C PRO A 609 -52.10 -26.52 21.13
N VAL A 610 -53.40 -26.19 21.11
CA VAL A 610 -54.35 -26.58 22.17
C VAL A 610 -54.43 -28.11 22.37
N LYS A 611 -54.65 -28.56 23.62
CA LYS A 611 -54.55 -29.99 23.99
C LYS A 611 -55.56 -30.87 23.25
N GLU A 612 -56.74 -30.35 22.99
CA GLU A 612 -57.85 -31.01 22.32
C GLU A 612 -57.50 -31.33 20.85
N ARG A 613 -56.55 -30.60 20.27
CA ARG A 613 -56.01 -30.83 18.92
C ARG A 613 -54.71 -31.62 18.93
N ARG A 614 -54.31 -32.24 20.05
CA ARG A 614 -53.15 -33.16 20.13
C ARG A 614 -53.67 -34.59 20.28
N PRO A 615 -53.50 -35.49 19.31
CA PRO A 615 -54.15 -36.81 19.30
C PRO A 615 -53.68 -37.70 20.46
N ARG A 616 -54.58 -38.51 21.01
CA ARG A 616 -54.25 -39.50 22.06
C ARG A 616 -53.62 -40.77 21.48
N PRO A 617 -52.80 -41.50 22.26
CA PRO A 617 -52.45 -42.88 21.97
C PRO A 617 -53.67 -43.80 21.82
N MET A 618 -53.51 -44.87 21.06
CA MET A 618 -54.47 -45.95 20.87
C MET A 618 -53.73 -47.29 20.90
N VAL A 619 -54.34 -48.35 21.45
CA VAL A 619 -53.76 -49.70 21.47
C VAL A 619 -54.59 -50.61 20.58
N ARG A 620 -54.01 -51.22 19.54
CA ARG A 620 -54.77 -51.99 18.52
C ARG A 620 -55.60 -53.14 19.09
N GLN A 621 -55.11 -53.78 20.12
CA GLN A 621 -55.75 -54.95 20.75
C GLN A 621 -56.78 -54.54 21.83
N ALA A 622 -56.89 -53.26 22.17
CA ALA A 622 -57.88 -52.80 23.13
C ALA A 622 -59.25 -52.61 22.47
N THR A 623 -60.30 -53.16 23.08
CA THR A 623 -61.66 -53.18 22.48
C THR A 623 -62.72 -52.65 23.45
N PRO A 624 -63.67 -51.80 22.99
CA PRO A 624 -63.68 -51.07 21.71
C PRO A 624 -62.56 -49.99 21.63
N GLN A 625 -62.22 -49.48 20.46
CA GLN A 625 -61.14 -48.47 20.28
C GLN A 625 -61.52 -47.06 20.79
N GLN A 626 -61.73 -46.89 22.10
CA GLN A 626 -62.15 -45.63 22.75
C GLN A 626 -61.63 -45.51 24.19
N GLU A 627 -61.95 -44.43 24.91
CA GLU A 627 -61.58 -44.29 26.33
C GLU A 627 -62.27 -45.33 27.22
N LYS A 628 -61.54 -45.81 28.24
CA LYS A 628 -61.98 -46.84 29.22
C LYS A 628 -62.26 -48.21 28.60
N CYS A 629 -61.64 -48.54 27.47
CA CYS A 629 -61.75 -49.87 26.89
C CYS A 629 -60.82 -50.89 27.54
N ILE A 630 -61.02 -52.17 27.20
CA ILE A 630 -60.32 -53.28 27.86
C ILE A 630 -59.14 -53.72 26.99
N LEU A 631 -57.94 -53.75 27.57
CA LEU A 631 -56.79 -54.48 27.05
C LEU A 631 -56.73 -55.84 27.77
N ASP A 632 -57.24 -56.87 27.10
CA ASP A 632 -57.30 -58.22 27.64
C ASP A 632 -56.25 -59.13 27.01
N LEU A 633 -55.14 -59.35 27.73
CA LEU A 633 -54.04 -60.20 27.27
C LEU A 633 -54.45 -61.65 27.04
N ARG A 634 -55.63 -62.09 27.53
CA ARG A 634 -56.12 -63.47 27.33
C ARG A 634 -56.68 -63.69 25.91
N THR A 635 -56.95 -62.61 25.19
CA THR A 635 -57.62 -62.65 23.88
C THR A 635 -56.67 -62.69 22.68
N PHE A 636 -55.36 -62.57 22.92
CA PHE A 636 -54.33 -62.59 21.89
C PHE A 636 -52.97 -63.01 22.48
N ASP A 637 -52.11 -63.62 21.68
CA ASP A 637 -50.79 -64.11 22.13
C ASP A 637 -49.63 -63.16 21.74
N ASP A 638 -49.81 -62.32 20.72
CA ASP A 638 -48.79 -61.38 20.23
C ASP A 638 -48.51 -60.20 21.19
N GLU A 639 -47.43 -59.47 20.93
CA GLU A 639 -47.17 -58.19 21.59
C GLU A 639 -48.18 -57.11 21.14
N PRO A 640 -48.83 -56.41 22.09
CA PRO A 640 -49.75 -55.33 21.75
C PRO A 640 -49.03 -54.14 21.13
N GLU A 641 -49.73 -53.41 20.26
CA GLU A 641 -49.18 -52.26 19.52
C GLU A 641 -49.88 -50.98 19.96
N VAL A 642 -49.13 -50.05 20.54
CA VAL A 642 -49.57 -48.68 20.77
C VAL A 642 -49.22 -47.83 19.56
N PHE A 643 -50.14 -46.99 19.14
CA PHE A 643 -49.93 -46.09 18.03
C PHE A 643 -50.61 -44.75 18.26
N ILE A 644 -50.09 -43.74 17.60
CA ILE A 644 -50.73 -42.45 17.45
C ILE A 644 -50.93 -42.27 15.94
N LYS A 645 -52.18 -42.41 15.51
CA LYS A 645 -52.57 -42.28 14.10
C LYS A 645 -53.55 -41.13 13.98
N THR A 646 -53.34 -40.29 13.00
CA THR A 646 -54.41 -39.43 12.49
C THR A 646 -55.14 -40.16 11.36
N SER A 647 -56.41 -40.51 11.57
CA SER A 647 -57.28 -41.08 10.53
C SER A 647 -58.49 -40.20 10.21
N ASP A 648 -58.52 -38.98 10.72
CA ASP A 648 -59.62 -38.03 10.54
C ASP A 648 -59.15 -36.84 9.67
N PRO A 649 -59.87 -36.47 8.59
CA PRO A 649 -59.56 -35.32 7.74
C PRO A 649 -59.44 -33.98 8.49
N GLU A 650 -60.18 -33.78 9.58
CA GLU A 650 -60.10 -32.58 10.42
C GLU A 650 -58.89 -32.62 11.38
N ILE A 651 -58.48 -33.82 11.79
CA ILE A 651 -57.30 -34.09 12.65
C ILE A 651 -56.03 -34.31 11.81
N LYS A 652 -56.12 -34.35 10.48
CA LYS A 652 -54.97 -34.40 9.55
C LYS A 652 -53.94 -33.31 9.83
N TRP A 653 -54.40 -32.20 10.42
CA TRP A 653 -53.57 -31.08 10.79
C TRP A 653 -53.28 -30.99 12.29
N ALA A 654 -53.62 -31.97 13.12
CA ALA A 654 -53.25 -32.01 14.54
C ALA A 654 -51.79 -32.44 14.76
N TRP A 655 -51.27 -33.26 13.85
CA TRP A 655 -49.88 -33.72 13.79
C TRP A 655 -48.97 -32.75 13.00
N TRP A 656 -49.48 -31.57 12.65
CA TRP A 656 -48.82 -30.60 11.75
C TRP A 656 -47.52 -30.01 12.29
N PHE A 657 -47.27 -30.09 13.58
CA PHE A 657 -46.05 -29.56 14.21
C PHE A 657 -45.04 -30.67 14.55
N ILE A 658 -45.31 -31.90 14.13
CA ILE A 658 -44.37 -33.01 14.27
C ILE A 658 -43.36 -32.99 13.13
N LEU A 659 -42.08 -33.00 13.49
CA LEU A 659 -40.93 -32.94 12.59
C LEU A 659 -39.93 -34.05 12.94
N GLU A 660 -39.16 -34.47 11.94
CA GLU A 660 -38.10 -35.46 12.12
C GLU A 660 -37.02 -34.96 13.11
N GLY A 661 -36.63 -35.83 14.03
CA GLY A 661 -35.63 -35.58 15.06
C GLY A 661 -36.13 -34.88 16.32
N GLN A 662 -37.41 -34.48 16.41
CA GLN A 662 -38.01 -34.06 17.68
C GLN A 662 -37.95 -35.20 18.70
N ILE A 663 -37.85 -34.87 19.98
CA ILE A 663 -37.64 -35.85 21.04
C ILE A 663 -38.97 -36.21 21.67
N SER A 664 -39.25 -37.51 21.75
CA SER A 664 -40.53 -38.03 22.18
C SER A 664 -40.42 -39.04 23.32
N TYR A 665 -41.48 -39.08 24.11
CA TYR A 665 -41.61 -39.90 25.32
C TYR A 665 -42.97 -40.58 25.32
N MET A 666 -43.00 -41.87 25.65
CA MET A 666 -44.22 -42.63 25.75
C MET A 666 -44.14 -43.62 26.91
N THR A 667 -45.13 -43.59 27.79
CA THR A 667 -45.19 -44.45 28.98
C THR A 667 -46.57 -45.09 29.10
N CYS A 668 -46.61 -46.26 29.71
CA CYS A 668 -47.81 -46.91 30.22
C CYS A 668 -47.67 -47.01 31.74
N THR A 669 -48.64 -46.49 32.49
CA THR A 669 -48.60 -46.40 33.95
C THR A 669 -49.78 -47.14 34.56
N GLY A 670 -49.61 -47.77 35.72
CA GLY A 670 -50.63 -48.57 36.40
C GLY A 670 -50.16 -48.98 37.79
N VAL A 671 -50.71 -50.09 38.32
CA VAL A 671 -50.26 -50.69 39.57
C VAL A 671 -49.88 -52.15 39.36
N ASP A 672 -48.93 -52.67 40.13
CA ASP A 672 -48.58 -54.10 40.16
C ASP A 672 -49.48 -54.90 41.12
N ASP A 673 -49.25 -56.22 41.23
CA ASP A 673 -50.07 -57.13 42.03
C ASP A 673 -50.10 -56.74 43.53
N ASP A 674 -49.05 -56.09 44.03
CA ASP A 674 -48.92 -55.56 45.40
C ASP A 674 -49.62 -54.19 45.60
N ASN A 675 -50.18 -53.61 44.53
CA ASN A 675 -50.74 -52.26 44.41
C ASN A 675 -49.72 -51.11 44.40
N GLU A 676 -48.44 -51.39 44.14
CA GLU A 676 -47.44 -50.34 44.01
C GLU A 676 -47.47 -49.72 42.60
N PRO A 677 -47.20 -48.41 42.44
CA PRO A 677 -47.16 -47.77 41.13
C PRO A 677 -46.14 -48.42 40.21
N HIS A 678 -46.60 -48.89 39.05
CA HIS A 678 -45.76 -49.49 38.02
C HIS A 678 -45.76 -48.65 36.75
N THR A 679 -44.61 -48.52 36.10
CA THR A 679 -44.46 -47.77 34.84
C THR A 679 -43.65 -48.59 33.84
N VAL A 680 -44.25 -48.79 32.66
CA VAL A 680 -43.60 -49.36 31.50
C VAL A 680 -43.21 -48.22 30.56
N THR A 681 -41.92 -48.14 30.25
CA THR A 681 -41.38 -47.13 29.33
C THR A 681 -41.39 -47.68 27.92
N ILE A 682 -42.17 -47.07 27.03
CA ILE A 682 -42.32 -47.48 25.63
C ILE A 682 -41.36 -46.68 24.75
N MET A 683 -41.21 -45.39 25.03
CA MET A 683 -40.25 -44.50 24.38
C MET A 683 -39.63 -43.61 25.44
N HIS A 684 -38.30 -43.52 25.44
CA HIS A 684 -37.56 -42.60 26.30
C HIS A 684 -36.54 -41.86 25.47
N ARG A 685 -36.68 -40.51 25.41
CA ARG A 685 -35.79 -39.63 24.66
C ARG A 685 -35.58 -40.11 23.21
N ALA A 686 -36.64 -40.62 22.59
CA ALA A 686 -36.59 -41.24 21.29
C ALA A 686 -36.86 -40.19 20.20
N PRO A 687 -36.00 -40.04 19.19
CA PRO A 687 -36.25 -39.13 18.08
C PRO A 687 -37.45 -39.62 17.25
N ILE A 688 -38.27 -38.68 16.77
CA ILE A 688 -39.26 -38.92 15.72
C ILE A 688 -38.52 -39.23 14.42
N GLU A 689 -38.77 -40.40 13.84
CA GLU A 689 -38.18 -40.80 12.56
C GLU A 689 -39.05 -40.38 11.38
N ALA A 690 -38.50 -40.36 10.16
CA ALA A 690 -39.26 -40.03 8.95
C ALA A 690 -40.53 -40.89 8.78
N GLY A 691 -40.51 -42.16 9.21
CA GLY A 691 -41.66 -43.06 9.18
C GLY A 691 -42.76 -42.70 10.19
N ASP A 692 -42.42 -42.03 11.29
CA ASP A 692 -43.35 -41.67 12.37
C ASP A 692 -44.19 -40.41 12.04
N LEU A 693 -43.82 -39.66 11.01
CA LEU A 693 -44.50 -38.41 10.60
C LEU A 693 -45.96 -38.61 10.19
N TYR A 694 -46.33 -39.79 9.71
CA TYR A 694 -47.72 -40.11 9.35
C TYR A 694 -48.44 -40.90 10.45
N LYS A 695 -47.71 -41.79 11.13
CA LYS A 695 -48.23 -42.64 12.19
C LYS A 695 -47.06 -43.11 13.07
N LEU A 696 -47.03 -42.64 14.31
CA LEU A 696 -46.13 -43.20 15.32
C LEU A 696 -46.68 -44.54 15.79
N SER A 697 -45.87 -45.60 15.76
CA SER A 697 -46.29 -46.93 16.23
C SER A 697 -45.18 -47.70 16.91
N ARG A 698 -45.46 -48.32 18.06
CA ARG A 698 -44.49 -49.11 18.84
C ARG A 698 -45.16 -50.37 19.41
N LYS A 699 -44.40 -51.46 19.48
CA LYS A 699 -44.78 -52.68 20.20
C LYS A 699 -44.49 -52.52 21.69
N ILE A 700 -45.31 -53.15 22.52
CA ILE A 700 -45.12 -53.18 23.98
C ILE A 700 -44.78 -54.63 24.35
N PRO A 701 -43.66 -54.88 25.03
CA PRO A 701 -43.34 -56.21 25.51
C PRO A 701 -44.46 -56.76 26.39
N ARG A 702 -44.99 -57.93 26.03
CA ARG A 702 -46.07 -58.56 26.79
C ARG A 702 -45.69 -58.81 28.25
N ALA A 703 -44.46 -59.27 28.48
CA ALA A 703 -43.92 -59.54 29.82
C ALA A 703 -43.90 -58.29 30.73
N ASP A 704 -43.77 -57.10 30.15
CA ASP A 704 -43.85 -55.85 30.92
C ASP A 704 -45.29 -55.52 31.31
N LEU A 705 -46.26 -55.84 30.45
CA LEU A 705 -47.68 -55.68 30.79
C LEU A 705 -48.14 -56.69 31.83
N GLU A 706 -47.63 -57.93 31.82
CA GLU A 706 -48.00 -58.96 32.80
C GLU A 706 -47.62 -58.60 34.26
N LYS A 707 -46.74 -57.61 34.46
CA LYS A 707 -46.42 -57.04 35.77
C LYS A 707 -47.54 -56.19 36.34
N PHE A 708 -48.43 -55.65 35.50
CA PHE A 708 -49.59 -54.90 35.98
C PHE A 708 -50.62 -55.83 36.62
N LYS A 709 -51.31 -55.32 37.62
CA LYS A 709 -52.38 -56.02 38.33
C LYS A 709 -53.57 -56.32 37.43
N ASP A 710 -54.06 -57.55 37.47
CA ASP A 710 -55.33 -57.91 36.82
C ASP A 710 -56.48 -57.05 37.36
N LYS A 711 -57.47 -56.71 36.52
CA LYS A 711 -58.64 -55.88 36.87
C LYS A 711 -58.31 -54.47 37.37
N SER A 712 -57.15 -53.92 37.00
CA SER A 712 -56.75 -52.54 37.30
C SER A 712 -56.85 -51.63 36.07
N PHE A 713 -56.53 -50.34 36.22
CA PHE A 713 -56.42 -49.41 35.10
C PHE A 713 -54.95 -49.16 34.75
N ILE A 714 -54.68 -49.09 33.45
CA ILE A 714 -53.42 -48.60 32.89
C ILE A 714 -53.64 -47.33 32.06
N GLU A 715 -52.70 -46.41 32.05
CA GLU A 715 -52.78 -45.13 31.32
C GLU A 715 -51.54 -44.92 30.43
N PHE A 716 -51.78 -44.67 29.14
CA PHE A 716 -50.77 -44.31 28.15
C PHE A 716 -50.65 -42.79 28.02
N LYS A 717 -49.43 -42.28 28.15
CA LYS A 717 -49.10 -40.86 27.97
C LYS A 717 -48.05 -40.70 26.88
N PHE A 718 -48.23 -39.68 26.04
CA PHE A 718 -47.27 -39.30 25.01
C PHE A 718 -46.90 -37.82 25.13
N LYS A 719 -45.61 -37.52 24.99
CA LYS A 719 -45.08 -36.15 24.92
C LYS A 719 -44.09 -36.03 23.76
N CYS A 720 -44.03 -34.87 23.13
CA CYS A 720 -43.06 -34.57 22.08
C CYS A 720 -42.57 -33.12 22.16
N THR A 721 -41.27 -32.90 22.12
CA THR A 721 -40.68 -31.56 22.03
C THR A 721 -40.99 -30.94 20.66
N THR A 722 -41.18 -29.63 20.62
CA THR A 722 -41.39 -28.89 19.36
C THR A 722 -40.08 -28.49 18.71
N ASP A 723 -39.06 -28.29 19.53
CA ASP A 723 -37.66 -28.24 19.14
C ASP A 723 -37.01 -29.61 19.34
N LYS A 724 -35.75 -29.78 18.96
CA LYS A 724 -34.99 -31.01 19.23
C LYS A 724 -34.43 -31.04 20.67
N SER A 725 -35.11 -30.36 21.62
CA SER A 725 -34.66 -30.31 23.01
C SER A 725 -34.59 -31.70 23.60
N LEU A 726 -33.53 -31.95 24.37
CA LEU A 726 -33.33 -33.21 25.06
C LEU A 726 -33.99 -33.21 26.44
N LEU A 727 -34.61 -32.10 26.86
CA LEU A 727 -35.30 -31.95 28.13
C LEU A 727 -36.77 -32.34 27.99
N GLU A 728 -37.25 -33.27 28.82
CA GLU A 728 -38.66 -33.66 28.82
C GLU A 728 -39.59 -32.51 29.24
N SER A 729 -39.11 -31.51 29.99
CA SER A 729 -39.87 -30.32 30.38
C SER A 729 -40.35 -29.48 29.19
N ASP A 730 -39.66 -29.58 28.06
CA ASP A 730 -39.97 -28.83 26.84
C ASP A 730 -40.96 -29.60 25.95
N ALA A 731 -41.27 -30.85 26.31
CA ALA A 731 -42.13 -31.72 25.54
C ALA A 731 -43.61 -31.37 25.77
N LEU A 732 -44.31 -31.12 24.67
CA LEU A 732 -45.75 -30.91 24.66
C LEU A 732 -46.49 -32.21 24.98
N GLU A 733 -47.34 -32.18 26.00
CA GLU A 733 -48.15 -33.33 26.41
C GLU A 733 -49.38 -33.53 25.51
N PHE A 734 -49.55 -34.73 24.97
CA PHE A 734 -50.72 -35.08 24.17
C PHE A 734 -51.88 -35.55 25.07
N GLN A 735 -53.04 -35.81 24.49
CA GLN A 735 -54.13 -36.46 25.23
C GLN A 735 -53.70 -37.87 25.68
N SER A 736 -54.14 -38.32 26.87
CA SER A 736 -53.81 -39.66 27.38
C SER A 736 -54.88 -40.69 27.00
N LEU A 737 -54.54 -41.98 27.11
CA LEU A 737 -55.48 -43.10 26.94
C LEU A 737 -55.49 -43.97 28.19
N LYS A 738 -56.64 -44.06 28.86
CA LYS A 738 -56.84 -44.92 30.04
C LYS A 738 -57.64 -46.18 29.69
N LEU A 739 -57.11 -47.35 30.03
CA LEU A 739 -57.65 -48.67 29.71
C LEU A 739 -57.86 -49.51 30.98
N GLN A 740 -58.87 -50.39 30.97
CA GLN A 740 -58.97 -51.50 31.92
C GLN A 740 -58.03 -52.63 31.46
N PHE A 741 -57.29 -53.23 32.39
CA PHE A 741 -56.30 -54.26 32.07
C PHE A 741 -56.73 -55.63 32.59
N ARG A 742 -56.55 -56.67 31.75
CA ARG A 742 -56.80 -58.07 32.11
C ARG A 742 -55.63 -58.99 31.74
N LYS A 743 -55.27 -59.91 32.64
CA LYS A 743 -54.25 -60.96 32.44
C LYS A 743 -54.73 -62.32 32.98
N ARG A 744 -54.02 -63.41 32.65
CA ARG A 744 -54.33 -64.75 33.19
C ARG A 744 -53.96 -64.84 34.67
N TYR A 745 -54.76 -65.58 35.44
CA TYR A 745 -54.50 -65.84 36.86
C TYR A 745 -53.34 -66.82 37.07
N ARG A 746 -52.45 -66.52 38.03
CA ARG A 746 -51.33 -67.38 38.41
C ARG A 746 -50.94 -67.16 39.87
N GLN A 747 -50.90 -68.23 40.68
CA GLN A 747 -50.41 -68.23 42.05
C GLN A 747 -49.43 -69.39 42.26
N MET A 748 -48.21 -69.07 42.67
CA MET A 748 -47.14 -70.03 42.97
C MET A 748 -46.77 -69.94 44.44
N ALA A 749 -46.66 -71.09 45.11
CA ALA A 749 -45.96 -71.21 46.37
C ALA A 749 -44.77 -72.18 46.21
N ASN A 750 -43.56 -71.64 46.29
CA ASN A 750 -42.29 -72.37 46.16
C ASN A 750 -41.53 -72.46 47.50
N PHE A 751 -42.13 -71.91 48.57
CA PHE A 751 -41.65 -71.99 49.95
C PHE A 751 -40.24 -71.46 50.21
N ASN A 752 -39.64 -70.76 49.25
CA ASN A 752 -38.31 -70.17 49.39
C ASN A 752 -38.28 -69.06 50.44
N SER A 753 -39.45 -68.51 50.78
CA SER A 753 -39.62 -67.58 51.89
C SER A 753 -39.50 -68.23 53.28
N GLN A 754 -39.43 -69.56 53.36
CA GLN A 754 -39.54 -70.34 54.61
C GLN A 754 -40.85 -70.03 55.37
N THR A 755 -41.90 -69.68 54.62
CA THR A 755 -43.28 -69.58 55.10
C THR A 755 -44.16 -70.50 54.25
N LEU A 756 -45.39 -70.76 54.68
CA LEU A 756 -46.32 -71.59 53.91
C LEU A 756 -47.00 -70.84 52.76
N GLU A 757 -46.68 -69.56 52.51
CA GLU A 757 -47.13 -68.81 51.32
C GLU A 757 -48.66 -68.84 51.10
N GLY A 758 -49.39 -68.75 52.23
CA GLY A 758 -50.84 -68.78 52.29
C GLY A 758 -51.46 -70.19 52.26
N TRP A 759 -50.66 -71.25 52.28
CA TRP A 759 -51.10 -72.61 52.58
C TRP A 759 -51.17 -72.84 54.10
N GLU A 760 -52.09 -73.68 54.53
CA GLU A 760 -52.33 -74.02 55.93
C GLU A 760 -52.04 -75.49 56.19
N VAL A 761 -51.56 -75.82 57.39
CA VAL A 761 -51.32 -77.21 57.81
C VAL A 761 -52.67 -77.91 58.04
N GLY A 762 -52.86 -79.07 57.42
CA GLY A 762 -54.07 -79.88 57.54
C GLY A 762 -54.05 -80.87 58.71
N THR A 763 -55.17 -81.59 58.90
CA THR A 763 -55.36 -82.51 60.04
C THR A 763 -54.49 -83.77 60.00
N GLY A 764 -53.81 -84.06 58.88
CA GLY A 764 -52.85 -85.15 58.73
C GLY A 764 -51.42 -84.78 59.17
N ALA A 765 -51.20 -83.56 59.66
CA ALA A 765 -49.95 -83.09 60.24
C ALA A 765 -50.19 -82.17 61.46
N PRO A 766 -50.96 -82.61 62.49
CA PRO A 766 -51.45 -81.74 63.54
C PRO A 766 -50.39 -81.26 64.54
N ASP A 767 -49.21 -81.88 64.61
CA ASP A 767 -48.13 -81.44 65.50
C ASP A 767 -47.22 -80.45 64.76
N PRO A 768 -46.83 -79.31 65.37
CA PRO A 768 -45.90 -78.37 64.74
C PRO A 768 -44.56 -78.97 64.31
N ARG A 769 -44.17 -80.13 64.85
CA ARG A 769 -42.97 -80.88 64.44
C ARG A 769 -43.18 -81.77 63.23
N ASP A 770 -44.42 -81.99 62.79
CA ASP A 770 -44.72 -82.72 61.56
C ASP A 770 -44.18 -81.95 60.35
N ILE A 771 -44.24 -80.62 60.38
CA ILE A 771 -43.86 -79.76 59.25
C ILE A 771 -42.58 -78.97 59.55
N SER A 772 -41.63 -79.01 58.62
CA SER A 772 -40.41 -78.17 58.64
C SER A 772 -39.98 -77.78 57.24
N PHE A 773 -39.12 -76.76 57.11
CA PHE A 773 -38.54 -76.38 55.81
C PHE A 773 -37.16 -77.02 55.67
N GLU A 774 -37.01 -77.87 54.66
CA GLU A 774 -35.79 -78.62 54.40
C GLU A 774 -35.06 -78.00 53.19
N PRO A 775 -33.79 -77.57 53.35
CA PRO A 775 -33.00 -77.01 52.27
C PRO A 775 -32.90 -77.94 51.05
N GLN A 776 -33.10 -77.39 49.87
CA GLN A 776 -32.95 -78.05 48.57
C GLN A 776 -31.85 -77.36 47.75
N LEU A 777 -31.45 -77.97 46.62
CA LEU A 777 -30.47 -77.37 45.70
C LEU A 777 -30.96 -76.03 45.11
N ASP A 778 -32.27 -75.91 44.93
CA ASP A 778 -32.98 -74.82 44.27
C ASP A 778 -33.81 -73.96 45.23
N GLY A 779 -33.69 -74.16 46.55
CA GLY A 779 -34.54 -73.46 47.49
C GLY A 779 -34.82 -74.17 48.81
N PHE A 780 -36.07 -74.11 49.25
CA PHE A 780 -36.59 -74.83 50.40
C PHE A 780 -37.83 -75.62 50.00
N ALA A 781 -37.94 -76.85 50.48
CA ALA A 781 -39.16 -77.65 50.34
C ALA A 781 -39.79 -77.90 51.71
N VAL A 782 -41.10 -78.11 51.75
CA VAL A 782 -41.81 -78.45 52.97
C VAL A 782 -41.66 -79.95 53.24
N LYS A 783 -41.08 -80.31 54.38
CA LYS A 783 -40.92 -81.68 54.85
C LYS A 783 -42.07 -82.06 55.79
N ASN A 784 -42.64 -83.24 55.57
CA ASN A 784 -43.44 -83.92 56.56
C ASN A 784 -42.61 -85.05 57.21
N TYR A 785 -42.43 -84.98 58.53
CA TYR A 785 -41.67 -85.96 59.36
C TYR A 785 -42.58 -86.95 60.12
N THR A 786 -43.90 -86.92 59.86
CA THR A 786 -44.89 -87.88 60.37
C THR A 786 -44.83 -88.14 61.89
N TYR A 787 -44.38 -87.12 62.64
CA TYR A 787 -44.04 -87.18 64.06
C TYR A 787 -45.26 -87.52 64.94
N SER A 788 -46.43 -86.94 64.64
CA SER A 788 -47.64 -87.04 65.46
C SER A 788 -48.35 -88.38 65.39
N LYS A 789 -47.87 -89.32 64.54
CA LYS A 789 -48.51 -90.61 64.22
C LYS A 789 -49.95 -90.47 63.70
N ARG A 790 -50.42 -89.25 63.47
CA ARG A 790 -51.74 -88.90 62.91
C ARG A 790 -51.53 -88.44 61.47
N ASN A 791 -51.02 -89.37 60.67
CA ASN A 791 -50.39 -89.07 59.38
C ASN A 791 -51.30 -89.39 58.18
N VAL A 792 -52.58 -89.66 58.45
CA VAL A 792 -53.62 -89.87 57.43
C VAL A 792 -54.53 -88.65 57.45
N GLY A 793 -54.56 -87.89 56.35
CA GLY A 793 -55.28 -86.62 56.28
C GLY A 793 -54.69 -85.61 55.29
N PRO A 794 -55.34 -84.44 55.10
CA PRO A 794 -54.75 -83.31 54.40
C PRO A 794 -53.51 -82.81 55.15
N ILE A 795 -52.46 -82.49 54.41
CA ILE A 795 -51.15 -82.11 54.96
C ILE A 795 -50.91 -80.63 54.80
N LEU A 796 -51.02 -80.13 53.56
CA LEU A 796 -51.14 -78.70 53.27
C LEU A 796 -52.42 -78.48 52.47
N GLN A 797 -53.17 -77.44 52.83
CA GLN A 797 -54.44 -77.09 52.20
C GLN A 797 -54.57 -75.58 52.03
N LYS A 798 -55.28 -75.13 51.01
CA LYS A 798 -55.60 -73.71 50.79
C LYS A 798 -56.97 -73.55 50.16
N THR A 799 -57.70 -72.55 50.63
CA THR A 799 -59.01 -72.17 50.10
C THR A 799 -58.84 -70.96 49.18
N PHE A 800 -59.20 -71.12 47.90
CA PHE A 800 -59.13 -70.07 46.88
C PHE A 800 -60.49 -69.39 46.71
N THR A 801 -60.53 -68.06 46.85
CA THR A 801 -61.76 -67.24 46.79
C THR A 801 -61.80 -66.28 45.60
N ASP A 802 -60.73 -66.22 44.81
CA ASP A 802 -60.44 -65.22 43.79
C ASP A 802 -60.36 -65.79 42.36
N LEU A 803 -60.61 -67.09 42.19
CA LEU A 803 -60.72 -67.75 40.89
C LEU A 803 -61.97 -67.26 40.13
N GLU A 804 -61.84 -67.03 38.83
CA GLU A 804 -62.94 -66.61 37.97
C GLU A 804 -63.87 -67.79 37.67
N PRO A 805 -65.19 -67.67 37.92
CA PRO A 805 -66.16 -68.69 37.55
C PRO A 805 -66.06 -69.15 36.10
N HIS A 806 -66.18 -70.46 35.85
CA HIS A 806 -66.14 -71.10 34.53
C HIS A 806 -64.79 -71.09 33.80
N HIS A 807 -63.75 -70.54 34.42
CA HIS A 807 -62.39 -70.64 33.90
C HIS A 807 -61.75 -71.97 34.32
N THR A 808 -60.84 -72.47 33.47
CA THR A 808 -60.12 -73.72 33.71
C THR A 808 -58.79 -73.42 34.37
N TYR A 809 -58.53 -74.12 35.48
CA TYR A 809 -57.32 -74.00 36.27
C TYR A 809 -56.58 -75.33 36.34
N LYS A 810 -55.28 -75.28 36.55
CA LYS A 810 -54.42 -76.43 36.82
C LYS A 810 -53.81 -76.27 38.20
N PHE A 811 -53.97 -77.29 39.06
CA PHE A 811 -53.25 -77.40 40.32
C PHE A 811 -52.12 -78.41 40.17
N THR A 812 -50.92 -78.05 40.60
CA THR A 812 -49.72 -78.88 40.50
C THR A 812 -48.94 -78.81 41.82
N VAL A 813 -48.39 -79.94 42.26
CA VAL A 813 -47.51 -80.06 43.43
C VAL A 813 -46.40 -81.06 43.13
N ARG A 814 -45.16 -80.75 43.51
CA ARG A 814 -44.04 -81.70 43.48
C ARG A 814 -43.88 -82.38 44.83
N VAL A 815 -43.63 -83.68 44.83
CA VAL A 815 -43.44 -84.50 46.04
C VAL A 815 -42.31 -85.51 45.87
N ARG A 816 -41.62 -85.87 46.95
CA ARG A 816 -40.66 -86.99 46.96
C ARG A 816 -40.53 -87.64 48.33
N ARG A 817 -40.10 -88.89 48.37
CA ARG A 817 -39.76 -89.57 49.63
C ARG A 817 -38.53 -88.92 50.27
N PHE A 818 -38.54 -88.76 51.60
CA PHE A 818 -37.40 -88.18 52.32
C PHE A 818 -36.30 -89.21 52.64
N ASN A 819 -36.67 -90.44 53.02
CA ASN A 819 -35.77 -91.55 53.31
C ASN A 819 -36.40 -92.89 52.89
N THR A 820 -35.69 -94.02 52.96
CA THR A 820 -36.21 -95.34 52.55
C THR A 820 -36.93 -96.12 53.66
N ALA A 821 -37.33 -95.47 54.76
CA ALA A 821 -37.90 -96.14 55.91
C ALA A 821 -39.39 -96.46 55.72
N ASN A 822 -39.86 -97.58 56.27
CA ASN A 822 -41.23 -98.07 56.09
C ASN A 822 -42.17 -97.57 57.22
N PRO A 823 -43.45 -97.29 56.91
CA PRO A 823 -44.11 -97.54 55.63
C PRO A 823 -43.79 -96.50 54.53
N THR A 824 -43.99 -96.86 53.26
CA THR A 824 -43.73 -95.99 52.10
C THR A 824 -44.83 -94.94 51.96
N PRO A 825 -44.51 -93.65 51.79
CA PRO A 825 -45.56 -92.63 51.67
C PRO A 825 -46.48 -92.82 50.48
N LYS A 826 -47.77 -92.55 50.71
CA LYS A 826 -48.82 -92.60 49.68
C LYS A 826 -49.60 -91.29 49.67
N LEU A 827 -49.43 -90.50 48.60
CA LEU A 827 -49.96 -89.14 48.49
C LEU A 827 -50.92 -88.99 47.31
N LEU A 828 -51.89 -88.10 47.44
CA LEU A 828 -52.75 -87.66 46.34
C LEU A 828 -53.16 -86.20 46.50
N LEU A 829 -53.63 -85.57 45.43
CA LEU A 829 -54.25 -84.24 45.51
C LEU A 829 -55.76 -84.35 45.53
N ARG A 830 -56.39 -83.46 46.29
CA ARG A 830 -57.84 -83.34 46.38
C ARG A 830 -58.31 -81.94 45.98
N LYS A 831 -59.54 -81.93 45.50
CA LYS A 831 -60.37 -80.72 45.38
C LYS A 831 -61.62 -80.93 46.21
N ASP A 832 -61.92 -79.99 47.10
CA ASP A 832 -63.09 -80.02 47.98
C ASP A 832 -63.20 -81.34 48.75
N SER A 833 -62.06 -81.79 49.32
CA SER A 833 -61.92 -83.08 50.03
C SER A 833 -62.15 -84.35 49.19
N GLN A 834 -62.28 -84.24 47.86
CA GLN A 834 -62.38 -85.38 46.95
C GLN A 834 -61.07 -85.61 46.18
N ALA A 835 -60.58 -86.84 46.14
CA ALA A 835 -59.40 -87.22 45.35
C ALA A 835 -59.57 -86.87 43.87
N LYS A 836 -58.56 -86.21 43.30
CA LYS A 836 -58.49 -85.82 41.88
C LYS A 836 -57.29 -86.42 41.16
N THR A 837 -56.28 -86.87 41.88
CA THR A 837 -55.21 -87.72 41.33
C THR A 837 -55.35 -89.14 41.87
N PRO A 838 -54.85 -90.16 41.15
CA PRO A 838 -54.58 -91.47 41.74
C PRO A 838 -53.65 -91.32 42.96
N GLU A 839 -53.70 -92.29 43.86
CA GLU A 839 -52.72 -92.43 44.93
C GLU A 839 -51.34 -92.73 44.33
N LEU A 840 -50.35 -91.95 44.72
CA LEU A 840 -48.95 -92.13 44.34
C LEU A 840 -48.17 -92.69 45.53
N GLU A 841 -47.71 -93.93 45.40
CA GLU A 841 -46.75 -94.53 46.33
C GLU A 841 -45.33 -94.06 45.97
N LEU A 842 -44.68 -93.36 46.89
CA LEU A 842 -43.35 -92.79 46.70
C LEU A 842 -42.26 -93.84 46.98
N ILE A 843 -42.04 -94.74 46.03
CA ILE A 843 -41.09 -95.86 46.18
C ILE A 843 -39.61 -95.46 46.19
N ASP A 844 -39.27 -94.29 45.65
CA ASP A 844 -37.90 -93.75 45.54
C ASP A 844 -37.80 -92.31 46.08
N THR A 845 -36.59 -91.75 46.10
CA THR A 845 -36.31 -90.39 46.55
C THR A 845 -36.29 -89.35 45.41
N ALA A 846 -36.81 -89.68 44.22
CA ALA A 846 -36.92 -88.74 43.11
C ALA A 846 -38.14 -87.82 43.26
N TRP A 847 -38.09 -86.63 42.65
CA TRP A 847 -39.25 -85.73 42.58
C TRP A 847 -40.29 -86.27 41.59
N HIS A 848 -41.52 -86.38 42.06
CA HIS A 848 -42.70 -86.72 41.29
C HIS A 848 -43.67 -85.55 41.30
N THR A 849 -44.49 -85.42 40.25
CA THR A 849 -45.46 -84.32 40.14
C THR A 849 -46.87 -84.88 40.17
N LEU A 850 -47.68 -84.39 41.11
CA LEU A 850 -49.11 -84.58 41.11
C LEU A 850 -49.77 -83.36 40.46
N SER A 851 -50.71 -83.59 39.54
CA SER A 851 -51.43 -82.50 38.89
C SER A 851 -52.83 -82.91 38.45
N PHE A 852 -53.77 -81.97 38.51
CA PHE A 852 -55.09 -82.10 37.87
C PHE A 852 -55.62 -80.75 37.42
N THR A 853 -56.55 -80.77 36.46
CA THR A 853 -57.28 -79.59 36.01
C THR A 853 -58.69 -79.55 36.59
N PHE A 854 -59.22 -78.34 36.81
CA PHE A 854 -60.58 -78.15 37.27
C PHE A 854 -61.17 -76.85 36.72
N VAL A 855 -62.49 -76.83 36.58
CA VAL A 855 -63.24 -75.61 36.27
C VAL A 855 -63.68 -74.97 37.59
N ALA A 856 -63.42 -73.67 37.76
CA ALA A 856 -63.84 -72.95 38.95
C ALA A 856 -65.39 -72.81 39.00
N PRO A 857 -66.01 -73.11 40.15
CA PRO A 857 -67.47 -73.06 40.30
C PRO A 857 -67.98 -71.62 40.46
N GLU A 858 -69.29 -71.43 40.25
CA GLU A 858 -69.91 -70.10 40.15
C GLU A 858 -69.99 -69.29 41.46
N ALA A 859 -69.86 -69.94 42.63
CA ALA A 859 -69.98 -69.25 43.92
C ALA A 859 -69.40 -70.02 45.13
N LYS A 860 -68.44 -70.93 44.92
CA LYS A 860 -67.85 -71.71 46.02
C LYS A 860 -66.33 -71.52 46.06
N PRO A 861 -65.76 -71.18 47.22
CA PRO A 861 -64.33 -71.28 47.40
C PRO A 861 -63.86 -72.68 47.04
N VAL A 862 -62.72 -72.78 46.38
CA VAL A 862 -62.14 -74.07 45.99
C VAL A 862 -61.11 -74.45 47.04
N LEU A 863 -61.33 -75.55 47.75
CA LEU A 863 -60.33 -76.11 48.66
C LEU A 863 -59.42 -77.05 47.86
N LEU A 864 -58.13 -76.75 47.84
CA LEU A 864 -57.10 -77.61 47.28
C LEU A 864 -56.23 -78.14 48.41
N ASP A 865 -55.96 -79.44 48.43
CA ASP A 865 -55.10 -80.04 49.44
C ASP A 865 -54.28 -81.21 48.89
N ILE A 866 -53.12 -81.43 49.51
CA ILE A 866 -52.37 -82.69 49.38
C ILE A 866 -52.69 -83.59 50.57
N TYR A 867 -53.00 -84.84 50.31
CA TYR A 867 -53.50 -85.81 51.27
C TYR A 867 -52.54 -87.00 51.40
N SER A 868 -52.22 -87.40 52.63
CA SER A 868 -51.51 -88.64 52.94
C SER A 868 -52.49 -89.75 53.30
N ASN A 869 -52.38 -90.89 52.63
CA ASN A 869 -53.18 -92.10 52.88
C ASN A 869 -52.45 -93.15 53.73
N GLU A 870 -51.14 -93.01 53.94
CA GLU A 870 -50.36 -94.01 54.63
C GLU A 870 -50.32 -93.74 56.14
N MET A 871 -50.59 -94.78 56.94
CA MET A 871 -50.54 -94.70 58.41
C MET A 871 -49.22 -95.27 58.91
N ASP A 872 -48.51 -94.52 59.75
CA ASP A 872 -47.33 -95.01 60.45
C ASP A 872 -47.56 -95.05 61.97
N GLU A 873 -48.04 -96.20 62.45
CA GLU A 873 -48.31 -96.42 63.88
C GLU A 873 -47.03 -96.44 64.73
N ARG A 874 -45.89 -96.79 64.12
CA ARG A 874 -44.62 -96.98 64.83
C ARG A 874 -43.79 -95.70 64.87
N GLY A 875 -44.00 -94.78 63.94
CA GLY A 875 -43.20 -93.57 63.78
C GLY A 875 -41.80 -93.92 63.25
N THR A 876 -41.75 -94.84 62.28
CA THR A 876 -40.53 -95.36 61.68
C THR A 876 -40.36 -94.98 60.20
N GLY A 877 -41.34 -94.36 59.55
CA GLY A 877 -41.30 -93.99 58.13
C GLY A 877 -42.42 -93.02 57.70
N ASN A 878 -42.89 -93.13 56.45
CA ASN A 878 -43.85 -92.21 55.82
C ASN A 878 -43.37 -90.74 55.68
N ASP A 879 -42.05 -90.50 55.65
CA ASP A 879 -41.49 -89.15 55.49
C ASP A 879 -41.40 -88.70 54.03
N TYR A 880 -41.78 -87.46 53.72
CA TYR A 880 -41.73 -86.90 52.36
C TYR A 880 -41.52 -85.38 52.34
N LEU A 881 -41.08 -84.88 51.18
CA LEU A 881 -40.92 -83.46 50.86
C LEU A 881 -41.97 -83.03 49.82
N MET A 882 -42.40 -81.78 49.89
CA MET A 882 -43.39 -81.17 49.00
C MET A 882 -42.93 -79.76 48.59
N ASP A 883 -43.11 -79.41 47.32
CA ASP A 883 -42.68 -78.12 46.76
C ASP A 883 -43.53 -77.72 45.53
N ASP A 884 -43.36 -76.50 45.03
CA ASP A 884 -43.99 -75.94 43.82
C ASP A 884 -45.52 -76.13 43.77
N PHE A 885 -46.24 -75.58 44.75
CA PHE A 885 -47.70 -75.55 44.76
C PHE A 885 -48.18 -74.44 43.81
N LEU A 886 -48.56 -74.84 42.60
CA LEU A 886 -48.95 -73.91 41.51
C LEU A 886 -50.43 -74.05 41.17
N VAL A 887 -51.15 -72.91 41.20
CA VAL A 887 -52.49 -72.76 40.61
C VAL A 887 -52.43 -71.71 39.50
N GLU A 888 -52.70 -72.13 38.27
CA GLU A 888 -52.67 -71.24 37.09
C GLU A 888 -53.90 -71.45 36.20
N GLU A 889 -54.36 -70.37 35.56
CA GLU A 889 -55.41 -70.39 34.54
C GLU A 889 -54.84 -70.82 33.19
N LEU A 890 -55.51 -71.78 32.53
CA LEU A 890 -55.07 -72.37 31.26
C LEU A 890 -55.50 -71.58 30.02
#